data_AF-A0A497QGI3-F1
#
_entry.id   AF-A0A497QGI3-F1
#
_cell.length_a   1.000
_cell.length_b   1.000
_cell.length_c   1.000
_cell.angle_alpha   90.00
_cell.angle_beta   90.00
_cell.angle_gamma   90.00
#
_symmetry.space_group_name_H-M   'P 1'
#
loop_
_entity.id
_entity.type
_entity.pdbx_description
1 polymer ?
#
loop_
_entity_poly.entity_id
_entity_poly.type
_entity_poly.pdbx_seq_one_letter_code
_entity_poly.pdbx_strand_id
1 'polypeptide(L)'
;LLAPQLSLLDNQKPKKSINQISQLLHEIEEAVDIPELNLEKRRYIIQKFSSRFTSKIQAEAIEANWNRKMVGLKEEEKITPYLNMNLEFIRNWKEKKVEILNPRFGYPRLRLSENQKDEFSKYSINSSIAYIIAQQSFLLGHDLLSAANTGTTDDTQKQILTLILNIFLKNIEKPDKMVDLDLFIHLWDKYLKKIEEWKDIFRDRYQKYISLIVNKSFDEIESDYNRRNKFLETNLPIDLFINKMGKIVIQNIKDNRYDIKSYQKLRLGDFQAPFLVILENLNIVINKIKKTYKEYIQIYYFDVMVNRLMEELEKNLLSIKNESTIYIGKKILVYLKNYLHIQFGLKFRLISVRSQAHLLLEFKRLLKDMIEPFIQTFSINIKDLLDYCEFCFKSNPEYKLYITKLHSFQEEIEFIWGFILRNSTLQRFLKKFPNDKDFTPQNFGEEFIQFLTKHRTIIYNLQWREVFFTYIRDFVIRYQNEYEISLGNGEKWPKNKILSMFMEYISNRVKKDTSIDGFIEPMKNYIDKIALSNVQYKNLVEIYHKYIEGLEIVNEFPDFLRQIFYISIESFIKFSYSYPIKKIIGPLRSTEEILTYDLQDMKEDFRKEKSFYGFIVEEEMKYFSSLLAFPKTLLLKSSEPIASSNLKIDHIIDFQILKEKFIKVSISTNFDKISPFLGGEKNV
;
A
#
# COMPACT_ATOMS: atom_id res chain seq x y z
N LEU A 1 -23.98 -49.21 9.66
CA LEU A 1 -23.28 -49.73 10.85
C LEU A 1 -21.79 -49.38 10.74
N LEU A 2 -21.41 -48.17 11.15
CA LEU A 2 -20.02 -47.80 11.42
C LEU A 2 -20.06 -46.99 12.71
N ALA A 3 -19.37 -47.49 13.73
CA ALA A 3 -19.34 -46.95 15.08
C ALA A 3 -18.67 -45.57 15.13
N PRO A 4 -19.06 -44.68 16.07
CA PRO A 4 -18.26 -43.50 16.38
C PRO A 4 -17.06 -43.95 17.21
N GLN A 5 -15.89 -44.08 16.59
CA GLN A 5 -14.64 -44.00 17.35
C GLN A 5 -14.49 -42.56 17.82
N LEU A 6 -14.82 -42.34 19.09
CA LEU A 6 -14.30 -41.24 19.90
C LEU A 6 -12.77 -41.39 19.97
N SER A 7 -12.06 -40.93 18.95
CA SER A 7 -10.67 -40.52 19.15
C SER A 7 -10.73 -39.14 19.81
N LEU A 8 -10.23 -39.08 21.05
CA LEU A 8 -10.00 -37.83 21.75
C LEU A 8 -9.12 -36.94 20.88
N LEU A 9 -9.71 -35.90 20.30
CA LEU A 9 -9.03 -34.83 19.58
C LEU A 9 -7.95 -34.22 20.48
N ASP A 10 -6.69 -34.52 20.20
CA ASP A 10 -5.55 -33.95 20.92
C ASP A 10 -5.27 -32.52 20.43
N ASN A 11 -6.07 -31.58 20.92
CA ASN A 11 -5.91 -30.14 20.69
C ASN A 11 -4.55 -29.59 21.20
N GLN A 12 -3.74 -30.39 21.90
CA GLN A 12 -2.46 -29.94 22.42
C GLN A 12 -1.34 -29.96 21.39
N LYS A 13 -1.39 -30.83 20.36
CA LYS A 13 -0.33 -30.94 19.35
C LYS A 13 -0.25 -29.72 18.42
N PRO A 14 -1.34 -29.29 17.75
CA PRO A 14 -1.32 -28.07 16.93
C PRO A 14 -0.99 -26.84 17.78
N LYS A 15 -1.47 -26.79 19.02
CA LYS A 15 -1.18 -25.71 19.97
C LYS A 15 0.30 -25.64 20.37
N LYS A 16 0.95 -26.78 20.66
CA LYS A 16 2.39 -26.85 20.94
C LYS A 16 3.22 -26.47 19.73
N SER A 17 2.84 -26.91 18.52
CA SER A 17 3.49 -26.50 17.27
C SER A 17 3.33 -25.01 17.01
N ILE A 18 2.12 -24.44 17.17
CA ILE A 18 1.90 -22.99 17.06
C ILE A 18 2.73 -22.23 18.08
N ASN A 19 2.83 -22.70 19.33
CA ASN A 19 3.66 -22.05 20.35
C ASN A 19 5.16 -22.15 20.02
N GLN A 20 5.66 -23.31 19.59
CA GLN A 20 7.05 -23.48 19.17
C GLN A 20 7.39 -22.64 17.93
N ILE A 21 6.46 -22.51 16.98
CA ILE A 21 6.67 -21.69 15.79
C ILE A 21 6.47 -20.20 16.08
N SER A 22 5.58 -19.84 17.00
CA SER A 22 5.41 -18.46 17.48
C SER A 22 6.66 -17.99 18.23
N GLN A 23 7.34 -18.90 18.94
CA GLN A 23 8.66 -18.64 19.48
C GLN A 23 9.70 -18.36 18.40
N LEU A 24 9.51 -18.80 17.15
CA LEU A 24 10.42 -18.51 16.02
C LEU A 24 10.03 -17.25 15.24
N LEU A 25 8.82 -16.69 15.43
CA LEU A 25 8.34 -15.51 14.68
C LEU A 25 9.31 -14.33 14.76
N HIS A 26 9.93 -14.13 15.93
CA HIS A 26 10.93 -13.08 16.11
C HIS A 26 12.20 -13.31 15.26
N GLU A 27 12.59 -14.56 15.00
CA GLU A 27 13.72 -14.91 14.13
C GLU A 27 13.40 -14.62 12.66
N ILE A 28 12.12 -14.70 12.27
CA ILE A 28 11.64 -14.34 10.93
C ILE A 28 11.49 -12.83 10.78
N GLU A 29 10.94 -12.14 11.78
CA GLU A 29 10.96 -10.67 11.82
C GLU A 29 12.40 -10.16 11.69
N GLU A 30 13.33 -10.78 12.41
CA GLU A 30 14.77 -10.54 12.33
C GLU A 30 15.34 -10.84 10.93
N ALA A 31 14.98 -11.99 10.32
CA ALA A 31 15.45 -12.37 8.99
C ALA A 31 14.85 -11.54 7.84
N VAL A 32 13.70 -10.91 8.03
CA VAL A 32 13.00 -10.11 7.00
C VAL A 32 13.42 -8.65 7.03
N ASP A 33 13.81 -8.13 8.19
CA ASP A 33 14.19 -6.72 8.37
C ASP A 33 15.69 -6.45 8.14
N ILE A 34 16.46 -7.42 7.64
CA ILE A 34 17.87 -7.23 7.31
C ILE A 34 17.99 -6.11 6.24
N PRO A 35 18.80 -5.06 6.48
CA PRO A 35 18.93 -3.92 5.57
C PRO A 35 19.26 -4.30 4.13
N GLU A 36 20.13 -5.30 3.95
CA GLU A 36 20.62 -5.80 2.65
C GLU A 36 19.55 -6.51 1.79
N LEU A 37 18.39 -6.85 2.37
CA LEU A 37 17.33 -7.51 1.63
C LEU A 37 16.50 -6.50 0.85
N ASN A 38 16.48 -6.66 -0.48
CA ASN A 38 15.54 -5.94 -1.33
C ASN A 38 14.09 -6.45 -1.11
N LEU A 39 13.12 -5.66 -1.57
CA LEU A 39 11.69 -5.91 -1.37
C LEU A 39 11.24 -7.30 -1.85
N GLU A 40 11.80 -7.79 -2.95
CA GLU A 40 11.52 -9.12 -3.50
C GLU A 40 12.07 -10.24 -2.61
N LYS A 41 13.31 -10.12 -2.12
CA LYS A 41 13.92 -11.10 -1.21
C LYS A 41 13.19 -11.13 0.13
N ARG A 42 12.78 -9.96 0.66
CA ARG A 42 11.94 -9.87 1.87
C ARG A 42 10.62 -10.60 1.66
N ARG A 43 9.93 -10.32 0.55
CA ARG A 43 8.69 -11.02 0.16
C ARG A 43 8.92 -12.51 0.01
N TYR A 44 10.01 -12.95 -0.60
CA TYR A 44 10.34 -14.36 -0.77
C TYR A 44 10.60 -15.07 0.56
N ILE A 45 11.31 -14.44 1.51
CA ILE A 45 11.54 -14.99 2.85
C ILE A 45 10.21 -15.08 3.61
N ILE A 46 9.40 -14.01 3.60
CA ILE A 46 8.05 -14.02 4.19
C ILE A 46 7.19 -15.10 3.53
N GLN A 47 7.22 -15.23 2.21
CA GLN A 47 6.40 -16.18 1.46
C GLN A 47 6.86 -17.62 1.68
N LYS A 48 8.16 -17.88 1.76
CA LYS A 48 8.69 -19.20 2.12
C LYS A 48 8.38 -19.56 3.55
N PHE A 49 8.49 -18.61 4.48
CA PHE A 49 8.08 -18.84 5.86
C PHE A 49 6.57 -19.08 5.91
N SER A 50 5.76 -18.22 5.31
CA SER A 50 4.29 -18.33 5.28
C SER A 50 3.86 -19.63 4.60
N SER A 51 4.51 -20.04 3.51
CA SER A 51 4.24 -21.31 2.85
C SER A 51 4.62 -22.49 3.73
N ARG A 52 5.80 -22.51 4.35
CA ARG A 52 6.20 -23.59 5.27
C ARG A 52 5.34 -23.64 6.52
N PHE A 53 4.96 -22.48 7.05
CA PHE A 53 4.05 -22.30 8.17
C PHE A 53 2.67 -22.81 7.82
N THR A 54 2.12 -22.37 6.68
CA THR A 54 0.81 -22.78 6.18
C THR A 54 0.81 -24.27 5.87
N SER A 55 1.82 -24.81 5.19
CA SER A 55 1.92 -26.26 4.91
C SER A 55 2.07 -27.09 6.18
N LYS A 56 2.81 -26.61 7.19
CA LYS A 56 2.95 -27.31 8.48
C LYS A 56 1.65 -27.27 9.30
N ILE A 57 0.99 -26.10 9.37
CA ILE A 57 -0.33 -25.98 10.00
C ILE A 57 -1.39 -26.74 9.22
N GLN A 58 -1.34 -26.75 7.89
CA GLN A 58 -2.28 -27.46 7.03
C GLN A 58 -2.11 -28.97 7.16
N ALA A 59 -0.87 -29.49 7.23
CA ALA A 59 -0.61 -30.89 7.52
C ALA A 59 -1.14 -31.30 8.90
N GLU A 60 -0.90 -30.48 9.92
CA GLU A 60 -1.40 -30.71 11.29
C GLU A 60 -2.94 -30.48 11.40
N ALA A 61 -3.53 -29.65 10.53
CA ALA A 61 -4.97 -29.36 10.48
C ALA A 61 -5.77 -30.40 9.69
N ILE A 62 -5.18 -31.02 8.66
CA ILE A 62 -5.76 -32.16 7.93
C ILE A 62 -5.88 -33.37 8.88
N GLU A 63 -4.97 -33.52 9.85
CA GLU A 63 -5.08 -34.53 10.91
C GLU A 63 -6.14 -34.22 11.99
N ALA A 64 -6.65 -32.97 12.07
CA ALA A 64 -7.44 -32.50 13.23
C ALA A 64 -8.82 -31.88 12.91
N ASN A 65 -9.35 -31.98 11.68
CA ASN A 65 -10.71 -31.55 11.25
C ASN A 65 -11.29 -30.32 11.99
N TRP A 66 -10.91 -29.12 11.57
CA TRP A 66 -11.39 -27.87 12.19
C TRP A 66 -12.75 -27.38 11.68
N ASN A 67 -13.57 -26.91 12.62
CA ASN A 67 -14.90 -26.33 12.43
C ASN A 67 -14.82 -24.83 12.09
N ARG A 68 -15.63 -24.40 11.11
CA ARG A 68 -15.90 -23.00 10.76
C ARG A 68 -16.67 -22.30 11.89
N LYS A 69 -16.01 -21.40 12.63
CA LYS A 69 -16.65 -20.28 13.35
C LYS A 69 -15.58 -19.30 13.87
N MET A 70 -15.10 -18.42 12.99
CA MET A 70 -14.39 -17.20 13.38
C MET A 70 -14.89 -16.01 12.56
N VAL A 71 -16.10 -15.56 12.85
CA VAL A 71 -16.46 -14.13 12.85
C VAL A 71 -17.55 -13.99 13.91
N GLY A 72 -17.20 -13.41 15.05
CA GLY A 72 -18.15 -13.06 16.11
C GLY A 72 -18.00 -11.58 16.40
N LEU A 73 -18.86 -10.76 15.80
CA LEU A 73 -19.19 -9.43 16.32
C LEU A 73 -20.00 -9.66 17.60
N LYS A 74 -19.53 -9.19 18.77
CA LYS A 74 -20.42 -8.90 19.90
C LYS A 74 -19.79 -7.95 20.93
N GLU A 75 -20.64 -6.99 21.29
CA GLU A 75 -20.80 -6.12 22.47
C GLU A 75 -19.65 -5.24 22.99
N GLU A 76 -19.96 -3.94 23.04
CA GLU A 76 -19.13 -2.83 23.54
C GLU A 76 -18.93 -2.95 25.07
N GLU A 77 -17.87 -3.61 25.50
CA GLU A 77 -17.33 -3.34 26.84
C GLU A 77 -16.45 -2.09 26.77
N LYS A 78 -16.86 -1.00 27.45
CA LYS A 78 -16.04 0.20 27.61
C LYS A 78 -14.85 -0.10 28.52
N ILE A 79 -13.74 -0.48 27.91
CA ILE A 79 -12.46 -0.69 28.58
C ILE A 79 -11.61 0.59 28.47
N THR A 80 -10.93 0.97 29.56
CA THR A 80 -10.11 2.18 29.61
C THR A 80 -8.90 2.06 28.66
N PRO A 81 -8.69 3.02 27.75
CA PRO A 81 -7.51 3.01 26.87
C PRO A 81 -6.25 3.32 27.66
N TYR A 82 -5.17 2.60 27.39
CA TYR A 82 -3.84 2.83 27.97
C TYR A 82 -2.85 3.46 26.99
N LEU A 83 -3.16 3.44 25.70
CA LEU A 83 -2.36 4.06 24.65
C LEU A 83 -3.30 4.68 23.61
N ASN A 84 -3.06 5.94 23.30
CA ASN A 84 -3.71 6.66 22.21
C ASN A 84 -2.66 7.05 21.17
N MET A 85 -3.06 7.07 19.91
CA MET A 85 -2.22 7.49 18.81
C MET A 85 -3.03 8.33 17.85
N ASN A 86 -2.58 9.55 17.59
CA ASN A 86 -3.12 10.40 16.55
C ASN A 86 -2.26 10.22 15.31
N LEU A 87 -2.88 9.76 14.22
CA LEU A 87 -2.27 9.49 12.93
C LEU A 87 -2.78 10.49 11.91
N GLU A 88 -1.89 10.99 11.07
CA GLU A 88 -2.29 11.61 9.81
C GLU A 88 -2.49 10.52 8.76
N PHE A 89 -3.41 10.70 7.83
CA PHE A 89 -3.55 9.77 6.71
C PHE A 89 -3.71 10.48 5.37
N ILE A 90 -3.26 9.80 4.33
CA ILE A 90 -3.38 10.20 2.94
C ILE A 90 -4.20 9.13 2.20
N ARG A 91 -5.15 9.58 1.39
CA ARG A 91 -5.97 8.71 0.54
C ARG A 91 -5.31 8.60 -0.83
N ASN A 92 -4.75 7.44 -1.14
CA ASN A 92 -4.29 7.12 -2.49
C ASN A 92 -5.46 6.50 -3.27
N TRP A 93 -6.22 7.32 -3.99
CA TRP A 93 -7.37 6.84 -4.76
C TRP A 93 -7.00 6.07 -6.02
N LYS A 94 -5.76 6.21 -6.50
CA LYS A 94 -5.27 5.44 -7.65
C LYS A 94 -5.05 3.98 -7.25
N GLU A 95 -4.50 3.75 -6.07
CA GLU A 95 -4.28 2.41 -5.52
C GLU A 95 -5.41 1.98 -4.56
N LYS A 96 -6.44 2.81 -4.36
CA LYS A 96 -7.53 2.59 -3.40
C LYS A 96 -7.03 2.22 -2.00
N LYS A 97 -5.95 2.86 -1.57
CA LYS A 97 -5.24 2.59 -0.32
C LYS A 97 -5.26 3.82 0.60
N VAL A 98 -5.32 3.57 1.91
CA VAL A 98 -5.11 4.58 2.93
C VAL A 98 -3.70 4.39 3.51
N GLU A 99 -2.90 5.44 3.42
CA GLU A 99 -1.54 5.46 3.98
C GLU A 99 -1.54 6.31 5.24
N ILE A 100 -1.04 5.75 6.33
CA ILE A 100 -0.96 6.43 7.63
C ILE A 100 0.47 6.89 7.90
N LEU A 101 0.60 8.11 8.40
CA LEU A 101 1.82 8.89 8.55
C LEU A 101 1.84 9.62 9.90
N ASN A 102 3.01 10.13 10.27
CA ASN A 102 3.23 11.08 11.36
C ASN A 102 2.56 10.68 12.70
N PRO A 103 2.91 9.52 13.29
CA PRO A 103 2.28 9.08 14.51
C PRO A 103 2.63 9.97 15.71
N ARG A 104 1.60 10.43 16.44
CA ARG A 104 1.74 11.12 17.73
C ARG A 104 1.10 10.31 18.84
N PHE A 105 1.90 9.87 19.80
CA PHE A 105 1.44 8.99 20.88
C PHE A 105 1.03 9.79 22.11
N GLY A 106 0.00 9.31 22.80
CA GLY A 106 -0.42 9.80 24.11
C GLY A 106 -0.70 8.63 25.03
N TYR A 107 -0.32 8.76 26.30
CA TYR A 107 -0.50 7.72 27.31
C TYR A 107 -1.51 8.20 28.34
N PRO A 108 -2.80 7.80 28.23
CA PRO A 108 -3.79 8.08 29.26
C PRO A 108 -3.32 7.56 30.62
N ARG A 109 -3.66 8.25 31.70
CA ARG A 109 -3.35 7.79 33.06
C ARG A 109 -4.12 6.50 33.34
N LEU A 110 -3.38 5.39 33.47
CA LEU A 110 -3.92 4.14 33.98
C LEU A 110 -4.05 4.21 35.51
N ARG A 111 -5.23 3.84 36.01
CA ARG A 111 -5.51 3.72 37.46
C ARG A 111 -5.12 2.33 37.98
N LEU A 112 -3.84 1.99 37.86
CA LEU A 112 -3.25 0.74 38.36
C LEU A 112 -2.34 1.02 39.56
N SER A 113 -2.25 0.09 40.52
CA SER A 113 -1.24 0.13 41.59
C SER A 113 0.18 -0.06 41.02
N GLU A 114 1.25 0.28 41.74
CA GLU A 114 2.62 0.14 41.22
C GLU A 114 2.97 -1.31 40.83
N ASN A 115 2.63 -2.29 41.67
CA ASN A 115 2.82 -3.71 41.36
C ASN A 115 2.04 -4.14 40.10
N GLN A 116 0.82 -3.64 39.94
CA GLN A 116 0.00 -3.92 38.75
C GLN A 116 0.54 -3.23 37.50
N LYS A 117 1.17 -2.05 37.62
CA LYS A 117 1.80 -1.34 36.50
C LYS A 117 3.01 -2.11 35.98
N ASP A 118 3.84 -2.64 36.87
CA ASP A 118 5.01 -3.45 36.51
C ASP A 118 4.58 -4.74 35.79
N GLU A 119 3.52 -5.37 36.26
CA GLU A 119 2.97 -6.55 35.61
C GLU A 119 2.26 -6.24 34.29
N PHE A 120 1.50 -5.15 34.25
CA PHE A 120 0.86 -4.65 33.04
C PHE A 120 1.86 -4.35 31.93
N SER A 121 3.03 -3.80 32.27
CA SER A 121 4.09 -3.49 31.30
C SER A 121 4.50 -4.71 30.46
N LYS A 122 4.43 -5.92 31.04
CA LYS A 122 4.77 -7.20 30.38
C LYS A 122 3.78 -7.57 29.26
N TYR A 123 2.56 -7.07 29.33
CA TYR A 123 1.46 -7.41 28.43
C TYR A 123 1.00 -6.23 27.56
N SER A 124 1.40 -5.00 27.90
CA SER A 124 1.03 -3.80 27.14
C SER A 124 1.62 -3.79 25.72
N ILE A 125 0.82 -3.35 24.74
CA ILE A 125 1.30 -3.03 23.38
C ILE A 125 1.95 -1.64 23.40
N ASN A 126 3.22 -1.53 22.99
CA ASN A 126 3.92 -0.26 22.94
C ASN A 126 3.55 0.58 21.69
N SER A 127 3.96 1.84 21.68
CA SER A 127 3.67 2.81 20.61
C SER A 127 4.08 2.34 19.21
N SER A 128 5.29 1.78 19.06
CA SER A 128 5.84 1.38 17.76
C SER A 128 5.09 0.17 17.19
N ILE A 129 4.81 -0.84 18.01
CA ILE A 129 4.05 -2.03 17.61
C ILE A 129 2.61 -1.64 17.29
N ALA A 130 2.00 -0.77 18.10
CA ALA A 130 0.67 -0.22 17.83
C ALA A 130 0.60 0.47 16.47
N TYR A 131 1.66 1.18 16.06
CA TYR A 131 1.72 1.87 14.78
C TYR A 131 1.80 0.90 13.62
N ILE A 132 2.63 -0.15 13.74
CA ILE A 132 2.74 -1.22 12.74
C ILE A 132 1.40 -1.96 12.62
N ILE A 133 0.75 -2.30 13.73
CA ILE A 133 -0.57 -2.96 13.74
C ILE A 133 -1.58 -2.07 13.02
N ALA A 134 -1.59 -0.76 13.27
CA ALA A 134 -2.45 0.17 12.55
C ALA A 134 -2.16 0.12 11.03
N GLN A 135 -0.90 0.26 10.61
CA GLN A 135 -0.49 0.19 9.19
C GLN A 135 -0.96 -1.08 8.50
N GLN A 136 -0.71 -2.24 9.13
CA GLN A 136 -1.10 -3.53 8.58
C GLN A 136 -2.63 -3.72 8.58
N SER A 137 -3.35 -3.11 9.52
CA SER A 137 -4.82 -3.16 9.54
C SER A 137 -5.44 -2.42 8.35
N PHE A 138 -4.90 -1.25 7.99
CA PHE A 138 -5.33 -0.53 6.78
C PHE A 138 -4.97 -1.28 5.50
N LEU A 139 -3.78 -1.91 5.45
CA LEU A 139 -3.37 -2.73 4.31
C LEU A 139 -4.28 -3.95 4.14
N LEU A 140 -4.55 -4.68 5.23
CA LEU A 140 -5.47 -5.81 5.23
C LEU A 140 -6.88 -5.39 4.78
N GLY A 141 -7.37 -4.24 5.26
CA GLY A 141 -8.65 -3.69 4.82
C GLY A 141 -8.68 -3.44 3.31
N HIS A 142 -7.61 -2.86 2.75
CA HIS A 142 -7.46 -2.67 1.32
C HIS A 142 -7.46 -4.01 0.56
N ASP A 143 -6.66 -4.98 1.01
CA ASP A 143 -6.55 -6.30 0.37
C ASP A 143 -7.88 -7.06 0.39
N LEU A 144 -8.62 -7.00 1.50
CA LEU A 144 -9.96 -7.60 1.62
C LEU A 144 -10.97 -6.92 0.69
N LEU A 145 -10.91 -5.59 0.54
CA LEU A 145 -11.77 -4.86 -0.40
C LEU A 145 -11.44 -5.22 -1.86
N SER A 146 -10.16 -5.36 -2.18
CA SER A 146 -9.67 -5.80 -3.48
C SER A 146 -10.11 -7.24 -3.80
N ALA A 147 -9.97 -8.14 -2.82
CA ALA A 147 -10.45 -9.52 -2.92
C ALA A 147 -11.97 -9.57 -3.11
N ALA A 148 -12.73 -8.80 -2.33
CA ALA A 148 -14.19 -8.71 -2.44
C ALA A 148 -14.66 -8.18 -3.81
N ASN A 149 -13.83 -7.38 -4.49
CA ASN A 149 -14.09 -6.90 -5.85
C ASN A 149 -13.77 -7.93 -6.94
N THR A 150 -13.07 -9.03 -6.62
CA THR A 150 -12.71 -10.07 -7.58
C THR A 150 -13.97 -10.88 -7.95
N GLY A 151 -14.31 -10.92 -9.24
CA GLY A 151 -15.49 -11.63 -9.73
C GLY A 151 -16.82 -10.88 -9.59
N THR A 152 -16.82 -9.59 -9.21
CA THR A 152 -18.06 -8.79 -9.05
C THR A 152 -18.58 -8.17 -10.36
N THR A 153 -17.85 -8.32 -11.45
CA THR A 153 -18.20 -7.73 -12.75
C THR A 153 -19.09 -8.67 -13.56
N ASP A 154 -20.23 -8.18 -14.04
CA ASP A 154 -21.11 -8.92 -14.95
C ASP A 154 -20.49 -9.01 -16.35
N ASP A 155 -20.28 -10.23 -16.85
CA ASP A 155 -19.68 -10.48 -18.16
C ASP A 155 -20.56 -10.02 -19.32
N THR A 156 -21.89 -10.05 -19.16
CA THR A 156 -22.84 -9.48 -20.13
C THR A 156 -22.63 -7.96 -20.23
N GLN A 157 -22.44 -7.28 -19.09
CA GLN A 157 -22.17 -5.83 -19.09
C GLN A 157 -20.84 -5.52 -19.79
N LYS A 158 -19.80 -6.35 -19.60
CA LYS A 158 -18.53 -6.20 -20.33
C LYS A 158 -18.71 -6.39 -21.83
N GLN A 159 -19.44 -7.42 -22.27
CA GLN A 159 -19.71 -7.68 -23.68
C GLN A 159 -20.42 -6.48 -24.35
N ILE A 160 -21.45 -5.95 -23.69
CA ILE A 160 -22.19 -4.77 -24.16
C ILE A 160 -21.28 -3.54 -24.22
N LEU A 161 -20.46 -3.31 -23.19
CA LEU A 161 -19.50 -2.20 -23.18
C LEU A 161 -18.53 -2.30 -24.36
N THR A 162 -17.88 -3.46 -24.54
CA THR A 162 -16.93 -3.67 -25.65
C THR A 162 -17.61 -3.47 -27.01
N LEU A 163 -18.86 -3.93 -27.18
CA LEU A 163 -19.62 -3.71 -28.40
C LEU A 163 -19.83 -2.20 -28.68
N ILE A 164 -20.29 -1.46 -27.68
CA ILE A 164 -20.51 -0.01 -27.78
C ILE A 164 -19.22 0.72 -28.17
N LEU A 165 -18.10 0.39 -27.54
CA LEU A 165 -16.82 1.03 -27.82
C LEU A 165 -16.29 0.67 -29.22
N ASN A 166 -16.44 -0.59 -29.66
CA ASN A 166 -16.03 -1.02 -31.00
C ASN A 166 -16.82 -0.32 -32.11
N ILE A 167 -18.13 -0.15 -31.92
CA ILE A 167 -18.98 0.54 -32.90
C ILE A 167 -18.62 2.02 -32.96
N PHE A 168 -18.29 2.66 -31.83
CA PHE A 168 -17.78 4.02 -31.85
C PHE A 168 -16.55 4.17 -32.75
N LEU A 169 -15.56 3.29 -32.57
CA LEU A 169 -14.34 3.33 -33.36
C LEU A 169 -14.61 3.09 -34.85
N LYS A 170 -15.52 2.18 -35.20
CA LYS A 170 -15.95 1.96 -36.60
C LYS A 170 -16.69 3.15 -37.21
N ASN A 171 -17.40 3.93 -36.39
CA ASN A 171 -18.15 5.12 -36.84
C ASN A 171 -17.25 6.31 -37.14
N ILE A 172 -16.01 6.27 -36.69
CA ILE A 172 -15.04 7.30 -36.95
C ILE A 172 -14.22 6.85 -38.15
N GLU A 173 -14.34 7.57 -39.27
CA GLU A 173 -13.66 7.26 -40.54
C GLU A 173 -12.14 7.07 -40.40
N LYS A 174 -11.51 7.75 -39.43
CA LYS A 174 -10.06 7.68 -39.15
C LYS A 174 -9.81 7.61 -37.63
N PRO A 175 -9.83 6.41 -37.00
CA PRO A 175 -9.63 6.24 -35.56
C PRO A 175 -8.24 6.68 -35.07
N ASP A 176 -7.26 6.65 -35.98
CA ASP A 176 -5.88 7.11 -35.73
C ASP A 176 -5.72 8.62 -35.96
N LYS A 177 -6.78 9.33 -36.39
CA LYS A 177 -6.75 10.78 -36.54
C LYS A 177 -6.53 11.43 -35.18
N MET A 178 -5.56 12.33 -35.13
CA MET A 178 -5.29 13.18 -33.99
C MET A 178 -6.46 14.15 -33.78
N VAL A 179 -7.10 14.07 -32.62
CA VAL A 179 -8.17 14.99 -32.20
C VAL A 179 -7.84 15.60 -30.85
N ASP A 180 -8.23 16.86 -30.67
CA ASP A 180 -8.25 17.45 -29.34
C ASP A 180 -9.40 16.87 -28.50
N LEU A 181 -9.36 17.16 -27.20
CA LEU A 181 -10.29 16.61 -26.22
C LEU A 181 -11.70 17.19 -26.38
N ASP A 182 -11.82 18.43 -26.83
CA ASP A 182 -13.12 19.10 -27.04
C ASP A 182 -13.85 18.47 -28.23
N LEU A 183 -13.14 18.20 -29.33
CA LEU A 183 -13.65 17.47 -30.48
C LEU A 183 -13.99 16.02 -30.12
N PHE A 184 -13.16 15.35 -29.31
CA PHE A 184 -13.47 14.00 -28.83
C PHE A 184 -14.77 13.98 -28.01
N ILE A 185 -14.93 14.90 -27.04
CA ILE A 185 -16.16 15.03 -26.23
C ILE A 185 -17.36 15.26 -27.15
N HIS A 186 -17.25 16.17 -28.12
CA HIS A 186 -18.33 16.45 -29.05
C HIS A 186 -18.74 15.22 -29.88
N LEU A 187 -17.77 14.49 -30.43
CA LEU A 187 -18.01 13.25 -31.18
C LEU A 187 -18.65 12.16 -30.29
N TRP A 188 -18.18 12.05 -29.05
CA TRP A 188 -18.71 11.12 -28.07
C TRP A 188 -20.16 11.44 -27.68
N ASP A 189 -20.47 12.71 -27.39
CA ASP A 189 -21.83 13.17 -27.05
C ASP A 189 -22.81 12.91 -28.19
N LYS A 190 -22.38 13.17 -29.43
CA LYS A 190 -23.18 12.86 -30.62
C LYS A 190 -23.43 11.35 -30.74
N TYR A 191 -22.42 10.54 -30.44
CA TYR A 191 -22.55 9.08 -30.47
C TYR A 191 -23.45 8.54 -29.36
N LEU A 192 -23.39 9.08 -28.15
CA LEU A 192 -24.25 8.68 -27.04
C LEU A 192 -25.73 8.89 -27.35
N LYS A 193 -26.09 10.01 -28.01
CA LYS A 193 -27.47 10.24 -28.48
C LYS A 193 -27.92 9.16 -29.47
N LYS A 194 -27.05 8.80 -30.43
CA LYS A 194 -27.34 7.73 -31.40
C LYS A 194 -27.53 6.37 -30.73
N ILE A 195 -26.72 6.03 -29.72
CA ILE A 195 -26.88 4.75 -29.01
C ILE A 195 -28.24 4.65 -28.33
N GLU A 196 -28.74 5.75 -27.76
CA GLU A 196 -30.07 5.75 -27.14
C GLU A 196 -31.18 5.52 -28.16
N GLU A 197 -31.10 6.17 -29.32
CA GLU A 197 -32.01 5.91 -30.43
C GLU A 197 -31.92 4.45 -30.90
N TRP A 198 -30.70 3.92 -31.04
CA TRP A 198 -30.48 2.54 -31.49
C TRP A 198 -30.94 1.50 -30.46
N LYS A 199 -30.87 1.81 -29.17
CA LYS A 199 -31.42 0.99 -28.10
C LYS A 199 -32.93 0.85 -28.25
N ASP A 200 -33.64 1.94 -28.50
CA ASP A 200 -35.10 1.91 -28.66
C ASP A 200 -35.50 1.14 -29.93
N ILE A 201 -34.76 1.36 -31.03
CA ILE A 201 -34.95 0.59 -32.27
C ILE A 201 -34.67 -0.90 -32.05
N PHE A 202 -33.61 -1.24 -31.33
CA PHE A 202 -33.29 -2.63 -30.96
C PHE A 202 -34.42 -3.24 -30.14
N ARG A 203 -34.92 -2.52 -29.11
CA ARG A 203 -36.03 -2.97 -28.28
C ARG A 203 -37.25 -3.31 -29.13
N ASP A 204 -37.66 -2.39 -29.99
CA ASP A 204 -38.88 -2.54 -30.79
C ASP A 204 -38.73 -3.64 -31.87
N ARG A 205 -37.57 -3.73 -32.53
CA ARG A 205 -37.29 -4.80 -33.51
C ARG A 205 -37.27 -6.17 -32.83
N TYR A 206 -36.63 -6.28 -31.67
CA TYR A 206 -36.46 -7.57 -31.01
C TYR A 206 -37.73 -8.03 -30.28
N GLN A 207 -38.56 -7.11 -29.75
CA GLN A 207 -39.90 -7.44 -29.24
C GLN A 207 -40.79 -8.02 -30.35
N LYS A 208 -40.79 -7.40 -31.53
CA LYS A 208 -41.49 -7.95 -32.71
C LYS A 208 -40.93 -9.31 -33.09
N TYR A 209 -39.62 -9.49 -33.07
CA TYR A 209 -38.98 -10.77 -33.36
C TYR A 209 -39.37 -11.87 -32.37
N ILE A 210 -39.41 -11.60 -31.06
CA ILE A 210 -39.82 -12.56 -30.02
C ILE A 210 -41.22 -13.12 -30.30
N SER A 211 -42.16 -12.28 -30.78
CA SER A 211 -43.51 -12.74 -31.13
C SER A 211 -43.56 -13.70 -32.33
N LEU A 212 -42.57 -13.65 -33.22
CA LEU A 212 -42.48 -14.47 -34.45
C LEU A 212 -41.78 -15.82 -34.26
N ILE A 213 -41.11 -16.02 -33.12
CA ILE A 213 -40.29 -17.21 -32.84
C ILE A 213 -40.92 -18.15 -31.80
N VAL A 214 -42.12 -17.82 -31.31
CA VAL A 214 -42.87 -18.66 -30.39
C VAL A 214 -43.09 -20.05 -31.00
N ASN A 215 -42.87 -21.11 -30.22
CA ASN A 215 -42.99 -22.53 -30.61
C ASN A 215 -41.92 -23.07 -31.59
N LYS A 216 -40.87 -22.31 -31.90
CA LYS A 216 -39.70 -22.83 -32.64
C LYS A 216 -38.70 -23.49 -31.70
N SER A 217 -37.88 -24.39 -32.24
CA SER A 217 -36.72 -24.94 -31.51
C SER A 217 -35.59 -23.91 -31.43
N PHE A 218 -34.63 -24.08 -30.51
CA PHE A 218 -33.50 -23.14 -30.40
C PHE A 218 -32.66 -23.10 -31.68
N ASP A 219 -32.39 -24.25 -32.30
CA ASP A 219 -31.61 -24.35 -33.55
C ASP A 219 -32.31 -23.65 -34.72
N GLU A 220 -33.65 -23.73 -34.79
CA GLU A 220 -34.45 -23.00 -35.77
C GLU A 220 -34.40 -21.49 -35.54
N ILE A 221 -34.34 -21.05 -34.28
CA ILE A 221 -34.28 -19.63 -33.91
C ILE A 221 -32.89 -19.06 -34.21
N GLU A 222 -31.82 -19.78 -33.84
CA GLU A 222 -30.45 -19.39 -34.18
C GLU A 222 -30.27 -19.32 -35.71
N SER A 223 -30.81 -20.31 -36.44
CA SER A 223 -30.78 -20.34 -37.90
C SER A 223 -31.62 -19.21 -38.53
N ASP A 224 -32.83 -18.93 -38.03
CA ASP A 224 -33.68 -17.84 -38.54
C ASP A 224 -33.08 -16.46 -38.22
N TYR A 225 -32.49 -16.30 -37.04
CA TYR A 225 -31.77 -15.08 -36.64
C TYR A 225 -30.55 -14.85 -37.53
N ASN A 226 -29.70 -15.88 -37.70
CA ASN A 226 -28.54 -15.80 -38.58
C ASN A 226 -28.96 -15.53 -40.02
N ARG A 227 -30.02 -16.18 -40.53
CA ARG A 227 -30.55 -15.95 -41.88
C ARG A 227 -31.04 -14.52 -42.07
N ARG A 228 -31.87 -13.99 -41.16
CA ARG A 228 -32.42 -12.63 -41.25
C ARG A 228 -31.35 -11.55 -41.14
N ASN A 229 -30.32 -11.80 -40.33
CA ASN A 229 -29.24 -10.82 -40.14
C ASN A 229 -28.10 -10.93 -41.16
N LYS A 230 -27.98 -12.06 -41.87
CA LYS A 230 -27.06 -12.22 -43.01
C LYS A 230 -27.41 -11.25 -44.16
N PHE A 231 -28.67 -10.81 -44.25
CA PHE A 231 -29.12 -9.78 -45.21
C PHE A 231 -29.01 -8.34 -44.68
N LEU A 232 -28.69 -8.16 -43.40
CA LEU A 232 -28.47 -6.87 -42.73
C LEU A 232 -26.98 -6.60 -42.47
N GLU A 233 -26.06 -7.37 -43.08
CA GLU A 233 -24.62 -7.05 -43.11
C GLU A 233 -24.34 -5.87 -44.05
N THR A 234 -25.04 -4.76 -43.83
CA THR A 234 -24.62 -3.46 -44.29
C THR A 234 -23.45 -3.01 -43.41
N ASN A 235 -22.51 -2.24 -43.95
CA ASN A 235 -21.49 -1.55 -43.14
C ASN A 235 -22.11 -0.42 -42.27
N LEU A 236 -23.44 -0.35 -42.13
CA LEU A 236 -24.10 0.67 -41.35
C LEU A 236 -23.99 0.37 -39.85
N PRO A 237 -23.57 1.35 -39.04
CA PRO A 237 -23.35 1.17 -37.61
C PRO A 237 -24.54 0.66 -36.80
N ILE A 238 -25.75 1.11 -37.15
CA ILE A 238 -26.99 0.75 -36.47
C ILE A 238 -27.33 -0.73 -36.66
N ASP A 239 -27.15 -1.26 -37.88
CA ASP A 239 -27.43 -2.66 -38.18
C ASP A 239 -26.39 -3.55 -37.49
N LEU A 240 -25.11 -3.13 -37.46
CA LEU A 240 -24.08 -3.82 -36.69
C LEU A 240 -24.40 -3.87 -35.19
N PHE A 241 -24.86 -2.76 -34.60
CA PHE A 241 -25.30 -2.69 -33.21
C PHE A 241 -26.42 -3.68 -32.92
N ILE A 242 -27.51 -3.61 -33.69
CA ILE A 242 -28.71 -4.44 -33.52
C ILE A 242 -28.36 -5.93 -33.68
N ASN A 243 -27.61 -6.28 -34.72
CA ASN A 243 -27.24 -7.66 -35.02
C ASN A 243 -26.36 -8.27 -33.94
N LYS A 244 -25.39 -7.51 -33.40
CA LYS A 244 -24.50 -8.00 -32.35
C LYS A 244 -25.18 -8.05 -30.97
N MET A 245 -26.03 -7.07 -30.64
CA MET A 245 -26.85 -7.12 -29.42
C MET A 245 -27.77 -8.34 -29.40
N GLY A 246 -28.43 -8.67 -30.51
CA GLY A 246 -29.27 -9.88 -30.54
C GLY A 246 -28.45 -11.19 -30.52
N LYS A 247 -27.18 -11.20 -30.96
CA LYS A 247 -26.27 -12.34 -30.72
C LYS A 247 -25.96 -12.50 -29.23
N ILE A 248 -25.73 -11.40 -28.51
CA ILE A 248 -25.54 -11.42 -27.06
C ILE A 248 -26.79 -12.01 -26.37
N VAL A 249 -28.01 -11.63 -26.81
CA VAL A 249 -29.25 -12.21 -26.27
C VAL A 249 -29.31 -13.72 -26.49
N ILE A 250 -29.05 -14.20 -27.72
CA ILE A 250 -29.09 -15.63 -28.05
C ILE A 250 -28.05 -16.41 -27.24
N GLN A 251 -26.84 -15.87 -27.13
CA GLN A 251 -25.76 -16.48 -26.36
C GLN A 251 -26.09 -16.55 -24.86
N ASN A 252 -26.64 -15.46 -24.28
CA ASN A 252 -27.06 -15.44 -22.88
C ASN A 252 -28.17 -16.49 -22.60
N ILE A 253 -29.11 -16.67 -23.54
CA ILE A 253 -30.12 -17.74 -23.44
C ILE A 253 -29.45 -19.12 -23.46
N LYS A 254 -28.45 -19.30 -24.34
CA LYS A 254 -27.67 -20.54 -24.47
C LYS A 254 -26.94 -20.91 -23.20
N ASP A 255 -26.31 -19.94 -22.56
CA ASP A 255 -25.45 -20.14 -21.39
C ASP A 255 -26.25 -20.31 -20.09
N ASN A 256 -27.38 -19.61 -19.94
CA ASN A 256 -28.19 -19.64 -18.71
C ASN A 256 -29.17 -20.83 -18.62
N ARG A 257 -29.25 -21.68 -19.65
CA ARG A 257 -30.16 -22.84 -19.68
C ARG A 257 -29.38 -24.12 -19.94
N TYR A 258 -28.99 -24.76 -18.85
CA TYR A 258 -28.27 -26.05 -18.80
C TYR A 258 -28.92 -27.21 -19.61
N ASP A 259 -30.17 -27.08 -20.06
CA ASP A 259 -30.94 -28.16 -20.66
C ASP A 259 -31.59 -27.84 -22.03
N ILE A 260 -31.05 -26.88 -22.80
CA ILE A 260 -31.58 -26.52 -24.13
C ILE A 260 -31.70 -27.71 -25.08
N LYS A 261 -30.84 -28.73 -24.93
CA LYS A 261 -30.86 -29.95 -25.75
C LYS A 261 -32.16 -30.77 -25.60
N SER A 262 -32.99 -30.50 -24.58
CA SER A 262 -34.23 -31.23 -24.31
C SER A 262 -35.52 -30.53 -24.81
N TYR A 263 -35.47 -29.25 -25.19
CA TYR A 263 -36.67 -28.49 -25.55
C TYR A 263 -36.90 -28.42 -27.06
N GLN A 264 -37.85 -29.22 -27.55
CA GLN A 264 -38.31 -29.16 -28.95
C GLN A 264 -39.10 -27.87 -29.27
N LYS A 265 -39.63 -27.16 -28.26
CA LYS A 265 -40.37 -25.90 -28.41
C LYS A 265 -40.12 -24.99 -27.21
N LEU A 266 -39.67 -23.76 -27.47
CA LEU A 266 -39.46 -22.74 -26.44
C LEU A 266 -40.72 -21.87 -26.26
N ARG A 267 -41.00 -21.47 -25.01
CA ARG A 267 -42.13 -20.60 -24.66
C ARG A 267 -41.73 -19.12 -24.76
N LEU A 268 -42.71 -18.24 -24.91
CA LEU A 268 -42.51 -16.78 -24.98
C LEU A 268 -41.70 -16.25 -23.78
N GLY A 269 -42.04 -16.70 -22.56
CA GLY A 269 -41.36 -16.30 -21.32
C GLY A 269 -39.88 -16.70 -21.29
N ASP A 270 -39.48 -17.68 -22.10
CA ASP A 270 -38.12 -18.17 -22.16
C ASP A 270 -37.16 -17.21 -22.89
N PHE A 271 -37.71 -16.38 -23.77
CA PHE A 271 -36.98 -15.33 -24.48
C PHE A 271 -37.18 -13.96 -23.84
N GLN A 272 -38.37 -13.68 -23.31
CA GLN A 272 -38.68 -12.38 -22.73
C GLN A 272 -37.82 -12.06 -21.51
N ALA A 273 -37.64 -13.00 -20.57
CA ALA A 273 -36.86 -12.73 -19.37
C ALA A 273 -35.37 -12.44 -19.67
N PRO A 274 -34.64 -13.29 -20.42
CA PRO A 274 -33.26 -12.99 -20.81
C PRO A 274 -33.13 -11.70 -21.63
N PHE A 275 -34.07 -11.44 -22.55
CA PHE A 275 -34.07 -10.19 -23.31
C PHE A 275 -34.24 -8.95 -22.42
N LEU A 276 -35.14 -9.00 -21.43
CA LEU A 276 -35.32 -7.91 -20.46
C LEU A 276 -34.05 -7.70 -19.63
N VAL A 277 -33.37 -8.77 -19.21
CA VAL A 277 -32.07 -8.69 -18.51
C VAL A 277 -31.01 -8.03 -19.40
N ILE A 278 -30.93 -8.38 -20.69
CA ILE A 278 -30.01 -7.71 -21.63
C ILE A 278 -30.35 -6.22 -21.78
N LEU A 279 -31.63 -5.86 -21.87
CA LEU A 279 -32.04 -4.45 -21.94
C LEU A 279 -31.71 -3.67 -20.66
N GLU A 280 -31.90 -4.28 -19.50
CA GLU A 280 -31.51 -3.69 -18.21
C GLU A 280 -30.00 -3.49 -18.15
N ASN A 281 -29.21 -4.51 -18.48
CA ASN A 281 -27.76 -4.42 -18.56
C ASN A 281 -27.29 -3.37 -19.58
N LEU A 282 -27.96 -3.25 -20.72
CA LEU A 282 -27.69 -2.20 -21.70
C LEU A 282 -27.94 -0.80 -21.13
N ASN A 283 -29.06 -0.59 -20.42
CA ASN A 283 -29.34 0.67 -19.75
C ASN A 283 -28.30 0.99 -18.67
N ILE A 284 -27.92 0.00 -17.86
CA ILE A 284 -26.88 0.13 -16.84
C ILE A 284 -25.56 0.55 -17.47
N VAL A 285 -25.12 -0.12 -18.55
CA VAL A 285 -23.85 0.20 -19.23
C VAL A 285 -23.87 1.60 -19.83
N ILE A 286 -24.95 1.98 -20.53
CA ILE A 286 -25.09 3.34 -21.10
C ILE A 286 -25.04 4.40 -19.99
N ASN A 287 -25.75 4.17 -18.87
CA ASN A 287 -25.75 5.09 -17.74
C ASN A 287 -24.36 5.21 -17.09
N LYS A 288 -23.65 4.09 -16.90
CA LYS A 288 -22.26 4.08 -16.41
C LYS A 288 -21.35 4.88 -17.33
N ILE A 289 -21.43 4.67 -18.64
CA ILE A 289 -20.65 5.44 -19.63
C ILE A 289 -20.95 6.94 -19.50
N LYS A 290 -22.23 7.32 -19.52
CA LYS A 290 -22.67 8.73 -19.44
C LYS A 290 -22.19 9.44 -18.18
N LYS A 291 -22.24 8.74 -17.05
CA LYS A 291 -21.80 9.27 -15.76
C LYS A 291 -20.29 9.52 -15.72
N THR A 292 -19.49 8.69 -16.41
CA THR A 292 -18.05 8.60 -16.14
C THR A 292 -17.11 9.06 -17.24
N TYR A 293 -17.54 9.12 -18.51
CA TYR A 293 -16.64 9.46 -19.61
C TYR A 293 -15.95 10.82 -19.41
N LYS A 294 -16.65 11.83 -18.89
CA LYS A 294 -16.05 13.15 -18.58
C LYS A 294 -14.96 13.05 -17.51
N GLU A 295 -15.23 12.33 -16.42
CA GLU A 295 -14.25 12.11 -15.36
C GLU A 295 -13.03 11.34 -15.88
N TYR A 296 -13.26 10.28 -16.66
CA TYR A 296 -12.18 9.53 -17.29
C TYR A 296 -11.30 10.44 -18.16
N ILE A 297 -11.92 11.25 -19.03
CA ILE A 297 -11.22 12.18 -19.92
C ILE A 297 -10.36 13.17 -19.12
N GLN A 298 -10.86 13.66 -17.98
CA GLN A 298 -10.07 14.53 -17.10
C GLN A 298 -8.86 13.82 -16.51
N ILE A 299 -9.05 12.61 -15.99
CA ILE A 299 -7.97 11.81 -15.40
C ILE A 299 -6.91 11.49 -16.46
N TYR A 300 -7.36 11.07 -17.64
CA TYR A 300 -6.49 10.83 -18.78
C TYR A 300 -5.68 12.07 -19.14
N TYR A 301 -6.34 13.22 -19.26
CA TYR A 301 -5.68 14.48 -19.62
C TYR A 301 -4.71 14.96 -18.54
N PHE A 302 -5.08 14.83 -17.26
CA PHE A 302 -4.19 15.08 -16.12
C PHE A 302 -2.91 14.25 -16.20
N ASP A 303 -3.05 12.94 -16.43
CA ASP A 303 -1.93 12.04 -16.52
C ASP A 303 -0.99 12.39 -17.67
N VAL A 304 -1.55 12.81 -18.81
CA VAL A 304 -0.72 13.27 -19.94
C VAL A 304 -0.02 14.58 -19.61
N MET A 305 -0.70 15.55 -18.99
CA MET A 305 -0.08 16.81 -18.58
C MET A 305 1.05 16.59 -17.57
N VAL A 306 0.86 15.70 -16.59
CA VAL A 306 1.91 15.32 -15.62
C VAL A 306 3.09 14.67 -16.31
N ASN A 307 2.88 13.68 -17.18
CA ASN A 307 3.98 13.02 -17.89
C ASN A 307 4.76 14.03 -18.75
N ARG A 308 4.06 14.94 -19.43
CA ARG A 308 4.72 15.95 -20.26
C ARG A 308 5.47 17.00 -19.43
N LEU A 309 4.93 17.41 -18.31
CA LEU A 309 5.64 18.26 -17.35
C LEU A 309 6.94 17.57 -16.92
N MET A 310 6.90 16.26 -16.63
CA MET A 310 8.11 15.51 -16.27
C MET A 310 9.13 15.47 -17.40
N GLU A 311 8.72 15.25 -18.64
CA GLU A 311 9.62 15.29 -19.80
C GLU A 311 10.28 16.67 -19.96
N GLU A 312 9.52 17.75 -19.78
CA GLU A 312 10.05 19.11 -19.90
C GLU A 312 11.00 19.46 -18.75
N LEU A 313 10.67 19.04 -17.53
CA LEU A 313 11.55 19.17 -16.37
C LEU A 313 12.83 18.36 -16.53
N GLU A 314 12.73 17.13 -17.03
CA GLU A 314 13.90 16.29 -17.29
C GLU A 314 14.78 16.91 -18.38
N LYS A 315 14.19 17.46 -19.44
CA LYS A 315 14.93 18.17 -20.48
C LYS A 315 15.66 19.40 -19.94
N ASN A 316 15.00 20.21 -19.12
CA ASN A 316 15.62 21.38 -18.49
C ASN A 316 16.71 20.97 -17.49
N LEU A 317 16.54 19.87 -16.76
CA LEU A 317 17.59 19.29 -15.91
C LEU A 317 18.76 18.77 -16.75
N LEU A 318 18.53 18.08 -17.87
CA LEU A 318 19.59 17.55 -18.75
C LEU A 318 20.38 18.63 -19.46
N SER A 319 19.87 19.86 -19.57
CA SER A 319 20.61 21.00 -20.12
C SER A 319 21.76 21.47 -19.22
N ILE A 320 21.86 20.94 -18.00
CA ILE A 320 22.89 21.24 -17.01
C ILE A 320 24.17 20.46 -17.33
N LYS A 321 25.35 21.09 -17.18
CA LYS A 321 26.65 20.41 -17.39
C LYS A 321 27.09 19.53 -16.20
N ASN A 322 26.53 19.75 -15.01
CA ASN A 322 26.83 18.98 -13.80
C ASN A 322 25.98 17.71 -13.74
N GLU A 323 26.59 16.56 -14.05
CA GLU A 323 25.92 15.27 -14.09
C GLU A 323 25.38 14.80 -12.71
N SER A 324 25.96 15.27 -11.61
CA SER A 324 25.50 14.91 -10.26
C SER A 324 24.21 15.65 -9.88
N THR A 325 24.08 16.91 -10.28
CA THR A 325 22.82 17.69 -10.15
C THR A 325 21.69 17.02 -10.96
N ILE A 326 22.01 16.47 -12.14
CA ILE A 326 21.06 15.71 -12.95
C ILE A 326 20.58 14.45 -12.22
N TYR A 327 21.49 13.72 -11.57
CA TYR A 327 21.15 12.49 -10.85
C TYR A 327 20.16 12.75 -9.69
N ILE A 328 20.49 13.71 -8.81
CA ILE A 328 19.61 14.12 -7.69
C ILE A 328 18.27 14.65 -8.24
N GLY A 329 18.33 15.47 -9.30
CA GLY A 329 17.15 16.01 -9.97
C GLY A 329 16.21 14.92 -10.48
N LYS A 330 16.73 13.88 -11.14
CA LYS A 330 15.92 12.74 -11.62
C LYS A 330 15.21 12.00 -10.48
N LYS A 331 15.91 11.78 -9.35
CA LYS A 331 15.32 11.16 -8.16
C LYS A 331 14.14 11.99 -7.63
N ILE A 332 14.31 13.31 -7.57
CA ILE A 332 13.27 14.23 -7.11
C ILE A 332 12.10 14.33 -8.10
N LEU A 333 12.33 14.22 -9.42
CA LEU A 333 11.23 14.14 -10.39
C LEU A 333 10.33 12.91 -10.17
N VAL A 334 10.89 11.77 -9.77
CA VAL A 334 10.10 10.58 -9.42
C VAL A 334 9.22 10.87 -8.21
N TYR A 335 9.79 11.49 -7.16
CA TYR A 335 9.02 11.91 -5.99
C TYR A 335 7.92 12.92 -6.34
N LEU A 336 8.22 13.91 -7.18
CA LEU A 336 7.26 14.88 -7.66
C LEU A 336 6.12 14.20 -8.42
N LYS A 337 6.40 13.19 -9.24
CA LYS A 337 5.38 12.48 -10.01
C LYS A 337 4.36 11.84 -9.09
N ASN A 338 4.85 11.15 -8.07
CA ASN A 338 4.00 10.53 -7.05
C ASN A 338 3.23 11.58 -6.26
N TYR A 339 3.91 12.66 -5.86
CA TYR A 339 3.30 13.77 -5.13
C TYR A 339 2.15 14.42 -5.91
N LEU A 340 2.32 14.67 -7.22
CA LEU A 340 1.27 15.19 -8.09
C LEU A 340 0.11 14.19 -8.18
N HIS A 341 0.34 12.91 -8.42
CA HIS A 341 -0.78 11.95 -8.48
C HIS A 341 -1.57 11.85 -7.16
N ILE A 342 -0.89 11.93 -6.01
CA ILE A 342 -1.50 11.79 -4.68
C ILE A 342 -2.22 13.07 -4.25
N GLN A 343 -1.55 14.22 -4.28
CA GLN A 343 -2.07 15.49 -3.75
C GLN A 343 -2.93 16.25 -4.75
N PHE A 344 -2.61 16.12 -6.04
CA PHE A 344 -3.21 16.91 -7.12
C PHE A 344 -4.32 16.17 -7.84
N GLY A 345 -4.14 14.85 -8.05
CA GLY A 345 -5.09 14.03 -8.79
C GLY A 345 -6.53 14.18 -8.28
N LEU A 346 -6.71 14.30 -6.95
CA LEU A 346 -8.04 14.52 -6.36
C LEU A 346 -8.59 15.92 -6.63
N LYS A 347 -7.81 16.96 -6.39
CA LYS A 347 -8.25 18.35 -6.63
C LYS A 347 -8.61 18.56 -8.10
N PHE A 348 -7.84 17.93 -8.99
CA PHE A 348 -8.06 18.01 -10.42
C PHE A 348 -9.33 17.27 -10.88
N ARG A 349 -9.66 16.12 -10.28
CA ARG A 349 -10.92 15.39 -10.54
C ARG A 349 -12.17 16.20 -10.17
N LEU A 350 -12.08 17.09 -9.18
CA LEU A 350 -13.22 17.90 -8.73
C LEU A 350 -13.50 19.12 -9.62
N ILE A 351 -12.61 19.43 -10.58
CA ILE A 351 -12.83 20.53 -11.52
C ILE A 351 -14.01 20.16 -12.43
N SER A 352 -14.95 21.08 -12.67
CA SER A 352 -15.98 20.85 -13.69
C SER A 352 -15.37 20.92 -15.10
N VAL A 353 -15.46 19.86 -15.91
CA VAL A 353 -15.02 19.89 -17.33
C VAL A 353 -15.77 20.97 -18.09
N ARG A 354 -15.04 21.93 -18.67
CA ARG A 354 -15.61 22.93 -19.59
C ARG A 354 -14.93 22.90 -20.95
N SER A 355 -13.60 22.79 -20.98
CA SER A 355 -12.80 22.62 -22.20
C SER A 355 -11.38 22.17 -21.87
N GLN A 356 -10.64 21.73 -22.88
CA GLN A 356 -9.21 21.44 -22.76
C GLN A 356 -8.40 22.67 -22.27
N ALA A 357 -8.74 23.86 -22.77
CA ALA A 357 -8.09 25.11 -22.37
C ALA A 357 -8.33 25.45 -20.89
N HIS A 358 -9.56 25.25 -20.40
CA HIS A 358 -9.90 25.45 -19.00
C HIS A 358 -9.13 24.49 -18.08
N LEU A 359 -9.06 23.20 -18.45
CA LEU A 359 -8.29 22.21 -17.70
C LEU A 359 -6.79 22.55 -17.64
N LEU A 360 -6.23 23.08 -18.72
CA LEU A 360 -4.83 23.53 -18.77
C LEU A 360 -4.57 24.72 -17.84
N LEU A 361 -5.48 25.69 -17.79
CA LEU A 361 -5.38 26.86 -16.91
C LEU A 361 -5.44 26.45 -15.44
N GLU A 362 -6.39 25.60 -15.07
CA GLU A 362 -6.50 25.09 -13.71
C GLU A 362 -5.30 24.23 -13.32
N PHE A 363 -4.78 23.40 -14.24
CA PHE A 363 -3.56 22.64 -14.02
C PHE A 363 -2.38 23.56 -13.68
N LYS A 364 -2.17 24.63 -14.45
CA LYS A 364 -1.09 25.61 -14.16
C LYS A 364 -1.28 26.32 -12.83
N ARG A 365 -2.50 26.78 -12.55
CA ARG A 365 -2.82 27.47 -11.29
C ARG A 365 -2.50 26.57 -10.10
N LEU A 366 -3.04 25.36 -10.12
CA LEU A 366 -2.79 24.38 -9.06
C LEU A 366 -1.31 24.00 -8.97
N LEU A 367 -0.56 23.92 -10.09
CA LEU A 367 0.88 23.63 -10.02
C LEU A 367 1.63 24.75 -9.31
N LYS A 368 1.36 26.02 -9.65
CA LYS A 368 1.99 27.18 -9.01
C LYS A 368 1.74 27.19 -7.49
N ASP A 369 0.52 26.89 -7.07
CA ASP A 369 0.14 26.81 -5.66
C ASP A 369 0.86 25.67 -4.89
N MET A 370 1.44 24.70 -5.60
CA MET A 370 1.99 23.46 -5.03
C MET A 370 3.52 23.37 -5.08
N ILE A 371 4.21 24.22 -5.85
CA ILE A 371 5.68 24.22 -5.91
C ILE A 371 6.26 24.41 -4.51
N GLU A 372 5.81 25.43 -3.79
CA GLU A 372 6.37 25.75 -2.48
C GLU A 372 6.07 24.67 -1.43
N PRO A 373 4.82 24.18 -1.29
CA PRO A 373 4.54 23.02 -0.44
C PRO A 373 5.37 21.78 -0.81
N PHE A 374 5.59 21.50 -2.09
CA PHE A 374 6.42 20.38 -2.52
C PHE A 374 7.87 20.57 -2.09
N ILE A 375 8.44 21.76 -2.34
CA ILE A 375 9.82 22.10 -1.96
C ILE A 375 10.04 21.93 -0.46
N GLN A 376 9.07 22.33 0.37
CA GLN A 376 9.13 22.16 1.82
C GLN A 376 9.02 20.70 2.28
N THR A 377 8.48 19.81 1.45
CA THR A 377 8.26 18.40 1.81
C THR A 377 9.37 17.46 1.38
N PHE A 378 10.15 17.79 0.35
CA PHE A 378 11.26 16.93 -0.04
C PHE A 378 12.49 17.23 0.81
N SER A 379 13.18 16.20 1.27
CA SER A 379 14.43 16.31 2.02
C SER A 379 15.49 15.48 1.34
N ILE A 380 16.64 16.10 1.07
CA ILE A 380 17.87 15.36 0.70
C ILE A 380 18.32 14.62 1.96
N ASN A 381 18.73 13.36 1.86
CA ASN A 381 19.21 12.56 3.00
C ASN A 381 20.69 12.17 2.83
N ILE A 382 21.26 11.50 3.83
CA ILE A 382 22.66 11.03 3.81
C ILE A 382 22.93 10.15 2.57
N LYS A 383 21.98 9.28 2.21
CA LYS A 383 22.10 8.38 1.06
C LYS A 383 22.19 9.15 -0.25
N ASP A 384 21.43 10.23 -0.42
CA ASP A 384 21.47 11.09 -1.61
C ASP A 384 22.84 11.77 -1.78
N LEU A 385 23.46 12.22 -0.68
CA LEU A 385 24.79 12.83 -0.70
C LEU A 385 25.90 11.79 -0.92
N LEU A 386 25.75 10.57 -0.39
CA LEU A 386 26.67 9.48 -0.67
C LEU A 386 26.56 8.98 -2.11
N ASP A 387 25.35 8.95 -2.69
CA ASP A 387 25.14 8.66 -4.12
C ASP A 387 25.88 9.73 -4.97
N TYR A 388 25.85 10.99 -4.54
CA TYR A 388 26.63 12.09 -5.13
C TYR A 388 28.14 11.84 -5.02
N CYS A 389 28.65 11.42 -3.86
CA CYS A 389 30.06 11.06 -3.71
C CYS A 389 30.44 9.89 -4.62
N GLU A 390 29.66 8.81 -4.67
CA GLU A 390 29.94 7.65 -5.55
C GLU A 390 30.02 8.09 -7.00
N PHE A 391 29.13 8.99 -7.42
CA PHE A 391 29.15 9.57 -8.75
C PHE A 391 30.46 10.29 -9.05
N CYS A 392 30.91 11.18 -8.16
CA CYS A 392 32.16 11.93 -8.32
C CYS A 392 33.39 11.02 -8.46
N PHE A 393 33.35 9.82 -7.88
CA PHE A 393 34.44 8.85 -7.92
C PHE A 393 34.20 7.67 -8.86
N LYS A 394 33.28 7.77 -9.84
CA LYS A 394 32.98 6.68 -10.80
C LYS A 394 34.20 6.06 -11.49
N SER A 395 35.24 6.86 -11.73
CA SER A 395 36.49 6.42 -12.36
C SER A 395 37.41 5.63 -11.42
N ASN A 396 37.09 5.57 -10.13
CA ASN A 396 37.92 4.98 -9.08
C ASN A 396 37.14 3.88 -8.33
N PRO A 397 37.16 2.63 -8.81
CA PRO A 397 36.33 1.55 -8.28
C PRO A 397 36.64 1.17 -6.82
N GLU A 398 37.81 1.53 -6.30
CA GLU A 398 38.21 1.26 -4.91
C GLU A 398 37.34 2.01 -3.88
N TYR A 399 36.90 3.24 -4.18
CA TYR A 399 36.05 4.02 -3.28
C TYR A 399 34.65 3.43 -3.13
N LYS A 400 34.19 2.68 -4.15
CA LYS A 400 32.85 2.08 -4.16
C LYS A 400 32.62 1.19 -2.96
N LEU A 401 33.62 0.40 -2.57
CA LEU A 401 33.53 -0.45 -1.38
C LEU A 401 33.24 0.38 -0.13
N TYR A 402 33.96 1.49 0.07
CA TYR A 402 33.84 2.33 1.25
C TYR A 402 32.54 3.14 1.27
N ILE A 403 32.13 3.68 0.11
CA ILE A 403 30.86 4.41 -0.03
C ILE A 403 29.68 3.47 0.20
N THR A 404 29.75 2.23 -0.28
CA THR A 404 28.72 1.20 0.01
C THR A 404 28.58 0.95 1.51
N LYS A 405 29.69 0.94 2.26
CA LYS A 405 29.63 0.83 3.74
C LYS A 405 29.03 2.06 4.39
N LEU A 406 29.38 3.26 3.93
CA LEU A 406 28.77 4.51 4.43
C LEU A 406 27.26 4.55 4.17
N HIS A 407 26.80 4.02 3.03
CA HIS A 407 25.38 3.95 2.70
C HIS A 407 24.55 3.14 3.69
N SER A 408 25.12 2.12 4.32
CA SER A 408 24.39 1.29 5.28
C SER A 408 24.27 1.93 6.66
N PHE A 409 25.02 3.01 6.96
CA PHE A 409 25.07 3.59 8.30
C PHE A 409 23.70 3.95 8.88
N GLN A 410 22.94 4.80 8.17
CA GLN A 410 21.66 5.28 8.68
C GLN A 410 20.69 4.11 8.89
N GLU A 411 20.56 3.24 7.88
CA GLU A 411 19.67 2.08 7.91
C GLU A 411 20.05 1.10 9.04
N GLU A 412 21.35 0.84 9.25
CA GLU A 412 21.83 -0.05 10.32
C GLU A 412 21.63 0.54 11.72
N ILE A 413 21.94 1.82 11.93
CA ILE A 413 21.77 2.48 13.23
C ILE A 413 20.29 2.59 13.60
N GLU A 414 19.44 2.98 12.65
CA GLU A 414 17.99 3.02 12.85
C GLU A 414 17.41 1.61 13.04
N PHE A 415 17.96 0.59 12.39
CA PHE A 415 17.59 -0.81 12.61
C PHE A 415 17.93 -1.27 14.03
N ILE A 416 19.16 -1.05 14.51
CA ILE A 416 19.58 -1.44 15.87
C ILE A 416 18.69 -0.72 16.90
N TRP A 417 18.44 0.58 16.69
CA TRP A 417 17.57 1.34 17.58
C TRP A 417 16.12 0.84 17.55
N GLY A 418 15.56 0.69 16.35
CA GLY A 418 14.22 0.14 16.15
C GLY A 418 14.08 -1.25 16.75
N PHE A 419 15.12 -2.08 16.69
CA PHE A 419 15.20 -3.39 17.32
C PHE A 419 15.18 -3.32 18.85
N ILE A 420 15.93 -2.39 19.46
CA ILE A 420 15.92 -2.14 20.91
C ILE A 420 14.55 -1.64 21.37
N LEU A 421 13.89 -0.80 20.57
CA LEU A 421 12.55 -0.28 20.83
C LEU A 421 11.45 -1.36 20.74
N ARG A 422 11.73 -2.55 20.18
CA ARG A 422 10.76 -3.67 20.17
C ARG A 422 10.55 -4.17 21.59
N ASN A 423 9.29 -4.32 21.99
CA ASN A 423 8.94 -4.72 23.36
C ASN A 423 9.55 -6.09 23.74
N SER A 424 9.68 -7.00 22.77
CA SER A 424 10.30 -8.32 22.98
C SER A 424 11.80 -8.23 23.31
N THR A 425 12.53 -7.24 22.81
CA THR A 425 13.98 -7.13 23.00
C THR A 425 14.34 -6.64 24.40
N LEU A 426 13.85 -5.44 24.76
CA LEU A 426 14.16 -4.83 26.07
C LEU A 426 13.59 -5.70 27.21
N GLN A 427 12.37 -6.22 27.07
CA GLN A 427 11.79 -7.11 28.09
C GLN A 427 12.57 -8.43 28.23
N ARG A 428 13.08 -9.00 27.13
CA ARG A 428 13.88 -10.23 27.20
C ARG A 428 15.23 -9.98 27.86
N PHE A 429 15.84 -8.82 27.61
CA PHE A 429 17.03 -8.39 28.35
C PHE A 429 16.73 -8.28 29.85
N LEU A 430 15.69 -7.54 30.23
CA LEU A 430 15.32 -7.35 31.63
C LEU A 430 15.00 -8.67 32.36
N LYS A 431 14.36 -9.64 31.67
CA LYS A 431 14.10 -10.99 32.21
C LYS A 431 15.36 -11.83 32.40
N LYS A 432 16.42 -11.55 31.64
CA LYS A 432 17.69 -12.28 31.66
C LYS A 432 18.78 -11.54 32.45
N PHE A 433 18.49 -10.35 32.96
CA PHE A 433 19.45 -9.57 33.71
C PHE A 433 19.90 -10.37 34.94
N PRO A 434 21.20 -10.47 35.23
CA PRO A 434 21.70 -11.27 36.34
C PRO A 434 21.10 -10.80 37.68
N ASN A 435 20.54 -11.72 38.46
CA ASN A 435 19.89 -11.40 39.74
C ASN A 435 20.90 -10.97 40.82
N ASP A 436 22.19 -11.29 40.62
CA ASP A 436 23.33 -10.99 41.48
C ASP A 436 23.96 -9.61 41.18
N LYS A 437 23.53 -8.91 40.12
CA LYS A 437 24.05 -7.59 39.77
C LYS A 437 23.07 -6.49 40.12
N ASP A 438 23.59 -5.41 40.72
CA ASP A 438 22.84 -4.18 40.90
C ASP A 438 22.54 -3.53 39.55
N PHE A 439 21.33 -2.99 39.41
CA PHE A 439 20.89 -2.30 38.19
C PHE A 439 21.40 -0.85 38.20
N THR A 440 22.69 -0.67 37.92
CA THR A 440 23.37 0.64 37.78
C THR A 440 23.56 0.98 36.30
N PRO A 441 23.83 2.25 35.92
CA PRO A 441 24.17 2.61 34.54
C PRO A 441 25.30 1.75 33.95
N GLN A 442 26.40 1.56 34.69
CA GLN A 442 27.53 0.71 34.29
C GLN A 442 27.10 -0.74 34.02
N ASN A 443 26.51 -1.40 35.01
CA ASN A 443 26.12 -2.82 34.90
C ASN A 443 25.05 -3.02 33.82
N PHE A 444 24.11 -2.08 33.71
CA PHE A 444 23.12 -2.08 32.64
C PHE A 444 23.79 -2.02 31.27
N GLY A 445 24.68 -1.04 31.03
CA GLY A 445 25.31 -0.85 29.72
C GLY A 445 26.17 -2.04 29.29
N GLU A 446 26.99 -2.58 30.20
CA GLU A 446 27.83 -3.74 29.92
C GLU A 446 27.02 -5.00 29.62
N GLU A 447 26.04 -5.33 30.47
CA GLU A 447 25.17 -6.48 30.27
C GLU A 447 24.30 -6.32 29.02
N PHE A 448 23.90 -5.09 28.68
CA PHE A 448 23.12 -4.84 27.49
C PHE A 448 23.94 -5.04 26.21
N ILE A 449 25.20 -4.59 26.17
CA ILE A 449 26.12 -4.88 25.07
C ILE A 449 26.34 -6.40 24.94
N GLN A 450 26.57 -7.09 26.05
CA GLN A 450 26.73 -8.55 26.04
C GLN A 450 25.46 -9.24 25.55
N PHE A 451 24.28 -8.79 25.96
CA PHE A 451 23.00 -9.30 25.51
C PHE A 451 22.83 -9.14 23.99
N LEU A 452 23.13 -7.96 23.45
CA LEU A 452 23.06 -7.70 22.00
C LEU A 452 24.05 -8.58 21.22
N THR A 453 25.25 -8.81 21.78
CA THR A 453 26.31 -9.61 21.14
C THR A 453 26.04 -11.12 21.20
N LYS A 454 25.56 -11.63 22.35
CA LYS A 454 25.41 -13.08 22.64
C LYS A 454 24.14 -13.69 22.05
N HIS A 455 23.08 -12.89 21.88
CA HIS A 455 21.77 -13.43 21.53
C HIS A 455 21.30 -13.13 20.11
N ARG A 456 22.04 -12.36 19.31
CA ARG A 456 21.56 -11.90 17.99
C ARG A 456 22.66 -11.92 16.93
N THR A 457 22.74 -13.02 16.20
CA THR A 457 23.62 -13.24 15.02
C THR A 457 23.50 -12.14 13.98
N ILE A 458 22.35 -11.46 13.88
CA ILE A 458 22.14 -10.37 12.91
C ILE A 458 22.89 -9.11 13.31
N ILE A 459 22.82 -8.67 14.58
CA ILE A 459 23.55 -7.47 15.06
C ILE A 459 25.06 -7.69 14.94
N TYR A 460 25.52 -8.92 15.20
CA TYR A 460 26.93 -9.28 15.04
C TYR A 460 27.43 -9.16 13.59
N ASN A 461 26.55 -9.23 12.59
CA ASN A 461 26.93 -9.10 11.19
C ASN A 461 26.85 -7.66 10.67
N LEU A 462 26.29 -6.73 11.44
CA LEU A 462 26.21 -5.32 11.08
C LEU A 462 27.59 -4.66 11.13
N GLN A 463 27.85 -3.78 10.17
CA GLN A 463 29.13 -3.10 10.01
C GLN A 463 29.31 -1.98 11.02
N TRP A 464 28.21 -1.29 11.36
CA TRP A 464 28.21 -0.11 12.22
C TRP A 464 27.85 -0.39 13.67
N ARG A 465 27.76 -1.67 14.08
CA ARG A 465 27.42 -2.07 15.46
C ARG A 465 28.32 -1.43 16.51
N GLU A 466 29.62 -1.27 16.22
CA GLU A 466 30.58 -0.75 17.19
C GLU A 466 30.32 0.73 17.48
N VAL A 467 29.84 1.49 16.49
CA VAL A 467 29.41 2.88 16.71
C VAL A 467 28.22 2.91 17.67
N PHE A 468 27.25 2.01 17.48
CA PHE A 468 26.12 1.91 18.40
C PHE A 468 26.55 1.48 19.82
N PHE A 469 27.52 0.56 19.94
CA PHE A 469 28.08 0.19 21.24
C PHE A 469 28.82 1.34 21.92
N THR A 470 29.48 2.21 21.14
CA THR A 470 30.04 3.46 21.67
C THR A 470 28.95 4.35 22.25
N TYR A 471 27.76 4.46 21.63
CA TYR A 471 26.65 5.21 22.24
C TYR A 471 26.24 4.65 23.61
N ILE A 472 26.23 3.32 23.77
CA ILE A 472 25.93 2.69 25.06
C ILE A 472 27.04 2.98 26.08
N ARG A 473 28.31 2.93 25.68
CA ARG A 473 29.44 3.28 26.56
C ARG A 473 29.43 4.76 26.95
N ASP A 474 29.09 5.66 26.04
CA ASP A 474 29.00 7.09 26.31
C ASP A 474 27.84 7.41 27.28
N PHE A 475 26.73 6.68 27.17
CA PHE A 475 25.65 6.72 28.17
C PHE A 475 26.19 6.35 29.56
N VAL A 476 26.95 5.27 29.67
CA VAL A 476 27.54 4.82 30.94
C VAL A 476 28.43 5.92 31.52
N ILE A 477 29.38 6.42 30.74
CA ILE A 477 30.32 7.47 31.17
C ILE A 477 29.56 8.71 31.65
N ARG A 478 28.50 9.11 30.96
CA ARG A 478 27.73 10.30 31.27
C ARG A 478 26.95 10.17 32.58
N TYR A 479 26.23 9.08 32.77
CA TYR A 479 25.22 8.96 33.83
C TYR A 479 25.69 8.15 35.05
N GLN A 480 26.82 7.45 34.97
CA GLN A 480 27.38 6.75 36.12
C GLN A 480 27.79 7.72 37.23
N ASN A 481 28.45 8.84 36.88
CA ASN A 481 28.83 9.87 37.85
C ASN A 481 27.60 10.49 38.55
N GLU A 482 26.54 10.79 37.79
CA GLU A 482 25.28 11.33 38.35
C GLU A 482 24.59 10.33 39.29
N TYR A 483 24.65 9.04 38.95
CA TYR A 483 24.14 7.97 39.79
C TYR A 483 24.92 7.85 41.10
N GLU A 484 26.26 7.93 41.05
CA GLU A 484 27.12 7.87 42.24
C GLU A 484 26.91 9.04 43.19
N ILE A 485 26.74 10.26 42.65
CA ILE A 485 26.40 11.45 43.45
C ILE A 485 25.03 11.28 44.12
N SER A 486 24.05 10.76 43.39
CA SER A 486 22.70 10.50 43.93
C SER A 486 22.73 9.44 45.04
N LEU A 487 23.53 8.39 44.84
CA LEU A 487 23.73 7.33 45.83
C LEU A 487 24.41 7.87 47.09
N GLY A 488 25.40 8.77 46.95
CA GLY A 488 26.03 9.50 48.05
C GLY A 488 25.05 10.37 48.85
N ASN A 489 23.97 10.83 48.20
CA ASN A 489 22.86 11.57 48.83
C ASN A 489 21.73 10.66 49.37
N GLY A 490 21.89 9.33 49.31
CA GLY A 490 20.91 8.36 49.81
C GLY A 490 19.78 8.00 48.83
N GLU A 491 19.80 8.50 47.59
CA GLU A 491 18.79 8.20 46.57
C GLU A 491 19.27 7.13 45.58
N LYS A 492 18.80 5.89 45.73
CA LYS A 492 19.00 4.84 44.72
C LYS A 492 18.01 5.03 43.57
N TRP A 493 18.51 5.14 42.33
CA TRP A 493 17.64 5.32 41.17
C TRP A 493 16.80 4.05 40.92
N PRO A 494 15.48 4.18 40.65
CA PRO A 494 14.66 3.04 40.25
C PRO A 494 15.04 2.59 38.82
N LYS A 495 14.85 1.30 38.52
CA LYS A 495 15.17 0.71 37.20
C LYS A 495 14.53 1.49 36.04
N ASN A 496 13.28 1.92 36.22
CA ASN A 496 12.54 2.69 35.22
C ASN A 496 13.20 4.04 34.90
N LYS A 497 13.88 4.68 35.87
CA LYS A 497 14.62 5.94 35.64
C LYS A 497 15.85 5.71 34.77
N ILE A 498 16.63 4.66 35.05
CA ILE A 498 17.81 4.30 34.24
C ILE A 498 17.38 3.94 32.81
N LEU A 499 16.29 3.16 32.67
CA LEU A 499 15.73 2.81 31.37
C LEU A 499 15.22 4.04 30.61
N SER A 500 14.49 4.96 31.25
CA SER A 500 14.00 6.16 30.57
C SER A 500 15.15 7.05 30.11
N MET A 501 16.17 7.25 30.94
CA MET A 501 17.35 8.04 30.60
C MET A 501 18.16 7.42 29.46
N PHE A 502 18.32 6.09 29.47
CA PHE A 502 18.95 5.37 28.37
C PHE A 502 18.19 5.58 27.06
N MET A 503 16.87 5.41 27.10
CA MET A 503 16.03 5.51 25.90
C MET A 503 16.02 6.93 25.33
N GLU A 504 15.98 7.94 26.18
CA GLU A 504 16.08 9.35 25.78
C GLU A 504 17.46 9.67 25.19
N TYR A 505 18.53 9.26 25.87
CA TYR A 505 19.90 9.52 25.42
C TYR A 505 20.18 8.88 24.05
N ILE A 506 19.89 7.58 23.90
CA ILE A 506 20.11 6.88 22.63
C ILE A 506 19.21 7.44 21.54
N SER A 507 17.94 7.74 21.83
CA SER A 507 17.06 8.36 20.83
C SER A 507 17.61 9.69 20.32
N ASN A 508 18.15 10.53 21.21
CA ASN A 508 18.71 11.82 20.84
C ASN A 508 20.01 11.65 20.04
N ARG A 509 20.87 10.70 20.43
CA ARG A 509 22.12 10.41 19.70
C ARG A 509 21.85 9.84 18.31
N VAL A 510 20.92 8.89 18.18
CA VAL A 510 20.50 8.35 16.88
C VAL A 510 19.96 9.47 16.00
N LYS A 511 19.02 10.29 16.48
CA LYS A 511 18.49 11.43 15.71
C LYS A 511 19.56 12.42 15.28
N LYS A 512 20.55 12.69 16.13
CA LYS A 512 21.66 13.58 15.83
C LYS A 512 22.54 12.97 14.73
N ASP A 513 23.06 11.76 14.96
CA ASP A 513 24.09 11.18 14.11
C ASP A 513 23.54 10.64 12.78
N THR A 514 22.23 10.37 12.69
CA THR A 514 21.55 10.05 11.41
C THR A 514 20.99 11.27 10.68
N SER A 515 21.25 12.48 11.17
CA SER A 515 21.01 13.71 10.41
C SER A 515 22.14 13.95 9.41
N ILE A 516 21.86 14.74 8.35
CA ILE A 516 22.82 15.03 7.28
C ILE A 516 24.13 15.62 7.84
N ASP A 517 24.02 16.61 8.74
CA ASP A 517 25.16 17.27 9.39
C ASP A 517 25.80 16.39 10.46
N GLY A 518 24.99 15.67 11.24
CA GLY A 518 25.50 14.82 12.32
C GLY A 518 26.28 13.61 11.83
N PHE A 519 26.02 13.14 10.60
CA PHE A 519 26.75 12.02 9.99
C PHE A 519 28.23 12.32 9.69
N ILE A 520 28.62 13.60 9.63
CA ILE A 520 30.00 14.02 9.40
C ILE A 520 30.97 13.38 10.41
N GLU A 521 30.58 13.34 11.69
CA GLU A 521 31.42 12.80 12.76
C GLU A 521 31.61 11.26 12.65
N PRO A 522 30.54 10.44 12.53
CA PRO A 522 30.66 9.01 12.24
C PRO A 522 31.47 8.69 10.98
N MET A 523 31.23 9.42 9.89
CA MET A 523 31.95 9.23 8.62
C MET A 523 33.43 9.54 8.75
N LYS A 524 33.78 10.67 9.40
CA LYS A 524 35.17 11.05 9.63
C LYS A 524 35.90 10.00 10.46
N ASN A 525 35.31 9.57 11.58
CA ASN A 525 35.90 8.55 12.45
C ASN A 525 36.16 7.24 11.71
N TYR A 526 35.25 6.85 10.81
CA TYR A 526 35.42 5.68 9.96
C TYR A 526 36.56 5.84 8.94
N ILE A 527 36.60 6.97 8.23
CA ILE A 527 37.63 7.26 7.23
C ILE A 527 39.01 7.35 7.90
N ASP A 528 39.11 8.06 9.03
CA ASP A 528 40.35 8.23 9.80
C ASP A 528 40.89 6.88 10.28
N LYS A 529 40.02 5.99 10.77
CA LYS A 529 40.40 4.64 11.19
C LYS A 529 41.01 3.82 10.05
N ILE A 530 40.52 3.99 8.82
CA ILE A 530 41.06 3.31 7.63
C ILE A 530 42.36 3.97 7.17
N ALA A 531 42.41 5.30 7.11
CA ALA A 531 43.58 6.05 6.68
C ALA A 531 44.80 5.81 7.60
N LEU A 532 44.57 5.62 8.90
CA LEU A 532 45.60 5.24 9.87
C LEU A 532 46.16 3.82 9.63
N SER A 533 45.38 2.94 8.99
CA SER A 533 45.76 1.53 8.77
C SER A 533 46.53 1.29 7.46
N ASN A 534 46.44 2.17 6.46
CA ASN A 534 47.25 2.07 5.22
C ASN A 534 47.36 3.44 4.50
N VAL A 535 48.59 3.85 4.20
CA VAL A 535 48.96 5.14 3.58
C VAL A 535 48.34 5.32 2.18
N GLN A 536 48.06 4.24 1.46
CA GLN A 536 47.41 4.28 0.14
C GLN A 536 45.96 4.82 0.20
N TYR A 537 45.32 4.80 1.38
CA TYR A 537 43.94 5.26 1.57
C TYR A 537 43.82 6.71 2.05
N LYS A 538 44.91 7.50 2.05
CA LYS A 538 44.83 8.95 2.31
C LYS A 538 43.83 9.66 1.41
N ASN A 539 43.63 9.17 0.19
CA ASN A 539 42.68 9.76 -0.74
C ASN A 539 41.20 9.46 -0.38
N LEU A 540 40.90 8.55 0.57
CA LEU A 540 39.53 8.37 1.12
C LEU A 540 39.02 9.63 1.83
N VAL A 541 39.94 10.50 2.26
CA VAL A 541 39.62 11.84 2.78
C VAL A 541 38.88 12.68 1.73
N GLU A 542 39.05 12.41 0.43
CA GLU A 542 38.29 13.09 -0.63
C GLU A 542 36.80 12.77 -0.58
N ILE A 543 36.37 11.58 -0.12
CA ILE A 543 34.95 11.27 0.11
C ILE A 543 34.37 12.24 1.15
N TYR A 544 35.11 12.44 2.25
CA TYR A 544 34.71 13.36 3.31
C TYR A 544 34.56 14.80 2.79
N HIS A 545 35.54 15.27 2.00
CA HIS A 545 35.48 16.60 1.40
C HIS A 545 34.31 16.74 0.43
N LYS A 546 34.06 15.73 -0.42
CA LYS A 546 32.93 15.75 -1.35
C LYS A 546 31.59 15.67 -0.66
N TYR A 547 31.47 14.95 0.45
CA TYR A 547 30.25 14.97 1.25
C TYR A 547 30.00 16.35 1.85
N ILE A 548 31.04 17.04 2.34
CA ILE A 548 30.94 18.42 2.85
C ILE A 548 30.56 19.40 1.74
N GLU A 549 31.21 19.33 0.58
CA GLU A 549 30.81 20.11 -0.60
C GLU A 549 29.34 19.83 -0.96
N GLY A 550 28.89 18.58 -0.84
CA GLY A 550 27.51 18.17 -1.03
C GLY A 550 26.51 18.80 -0.05
N LEU A 551 26.94 19.28 1.11
CA LEU A 551 26.06 20.00 2.04
C LEU A 551 25.60 21.34 1.46
N GLU A 552 26.42 21.99 0.63
CA GLU A 552 26.01 23.22 -0.07
C GLU A 552 24.88 22.93 -1.06
N ILE A 553 24.90 21.74 -1.70
CA ILE A 553 23.81 21.28 -2.56
C ILE A 553 22.50 21.18 -1.75
N VAL A 554 22.53 20.72 -0.50
CA VAL A 554 21.32 20.64 0.34
C VAL A 554 20.64 21.99 0.49
N ASN A 555 21.42 23.06 0.60
CA ASN A 555 20.91 24.42 0.79
C ASN A 555 20.48 25.09 -0.52
N GLU A 556 21.24 24.92 -1.61
CA GLU A 556 21.00 25.64 -2.88
C GLU A 556 20.01 24.91 -3.81
N PHE A 557 19.94 23.59 -3.72
CA PHE A 557 19.15 22.77 -4.63
C PHE A 557 17.62 23.01 -4.58
N PRO A 558 17.00 23.30 -3.42
CA PRO A 558 15.60 23.71 -3.34
C PRO A 558 15.28 24.96 -4.18
N ASP A 559 16.11 26.00 -4.05
CA ASP A 559 15.94 27.26 -4.78
C ASP A 559 16.17 27.05 -6.28
N PHE A 560 17.16 26.25 -6.63
CA PHE A 560 17.43 25.84 -8.00
C PHE A 560 16.25 25.10 -8.65
N LEU A 561 15.70 24.09 -7.96
CA LEU A 561 14.50 23.38 -8.42
C LEU A 561 13.32 24.32 -8.58
N ARG A 562 13.15 25.28 -7.66
CA ARG A 562 12.10 26.29 -7.74
C ARG A 562 12.17 27.04 -9.07
N GLN A 563 13.36 27.48 -9.48
CA GLN A 563 13.58 28.19 -10.75
C GLN A 563 13.27 27.29 -11.95
N ILE A 564 13.74 26.04 -11.96
CA ILE A 564 13.43 25.07 -13.02
C ILE A 564 11.92 24.86 -13.13
N PHE A 565 11.21 24.68 -12.01
CA PHE A 565 9.76 24.51 -12.01
C PHE A 565 9.04 25.71 -12.62
N TYR A 566 9.41 26.93 -12.22
CA TYR A 566 8.79 28.13 -12.77
C TYR A 566 9.03 28.25 -14.28
N ILE A 567 10.27 28.02 -14.74
CA ILE A 567 10.60 28.04 -16.18
C ILE A 567 9.79 26.98 -16.93
N SER A 568 9.74 25.75 -16.44
CA SER A 568 9.00 24.64 -17.07
C SER A 568 7.49 24.86 -17.08
N ILE A 569 6.92 25.50 -16.04
CA ILE A 569 5.48 25.79 -15.98
C ILE A 569 5.11 26.94 -16.93
N GLU A 570 5.96 27.96 -17.04
CA GLU A 570 5.79 29.07 -17.98
C GLU A 570 6.07 28.65 -19.43
N SER A 571 6.92 27.65 -19.68
CA SER A 571 7.10 27.08 -21.03
C SER A 571 5.92 26.18 -21.45
N PHE A 572 5.12 25.71 -20.49
CA PHE A 572 3.96 24.81 -20.67
C PHE A 572 2.77 25.43 -21.44
N ILE A 573 2.91 26.58 -22.12
CA ILE A 573 1.77 27.37 -22.65
C ILE A 573 1.44 27.15 -24.13
N LYS A 574 2.26 26.48 -24.95
CA LYS A 574 2.07 26.53 -26.41
C LYS A 574 1.46 25.31 -27.10
N PHE A 575 0.93 24.32 -26.38
CA PHE A 575 0.54 23.05 -27.00
C PHE A 575 -0.98 22.83 -27.03
N SER A 576 -1.53 22.74 -28.24
CA SER A 576 -2.80 22.03 -28.46
C SER A 576 -2.50 20.53 -28.40
N TYR A 577 -3.08 19.84 -27.43
CA TYR A 577 -2.92 18.41 -27.29
C TYR A 577 -3.90 17.70 -28.22
N SER A 578 -3.35 16.85 -29.08
CA SER A 578 -4.12 16.02 -29.99
C SER A 578 -3.72 14.56 -29.83
N TYR A 579 -4.69 13.67 -29.75
CA TYR A 579 -4.47 12.24 -29.53
C TYR A 579 -5.24 11.40 -30.53
N PRO A 580 -4.73 10.21 -30.90
CA PRO A 580 -5.51 9.27 -31.67
C PRO A 580 -6.65 8.74 -30.79
N ILE A 581 -7.87 8.73 -31.31
CA ILE A 581 -9.07 8.34 -30.56
C ILE A 581 -8.94 6.92 -30.01
N LYS A 582 -8.32 6.02 -30.76
CA LYS A 582 -8.05 4.65 -30.35
C LYS A 582 -7.23 4.56 -29.05
N LYS A 583 -6.32 5.50 -28.79
CA LYS A 583 -5.51 5.54 -27.56
C LYS A 583 -6.31 6.01 -26.34
N ILE A 584 -7.34 6.83 -26.54
CA ILE A 584 -8.26 7.27 -25.48
C ILE A 584 -9.21 6.13 -25.11
N ILE A 585 -9.75 5.41 -26.10
CA ILE A 585 -10.64 4.27 -25.85
C ILE A 585 -9.87 3.07 -25.27
N GLY A 586 -8.65 2.85 -25.78
CA GLY A 586 -7.76 1.76 -25.41
C GLY A 586 -7.97 0.48 -26.23
N PRO A 587 -7.21 -0.59 -25.91
CA PRO A 587 -7.32 -1.86 -26.61
C PRO A 587 -8.71 -2.47 -26.40
N LEU A 588 -9.32 -2.95 -27.47
CA LEU A 588 -10.60 -3.65 -27.47
C LEU A 588 -10.45 -4.99 -28.20
N ARG A 589 -11.15 -6.01 -27.72
CA ARG A 589 -11.30 -7.28 -28.46
C ARG A 589 -12.14 -7.09 -29.71
N SER A 590 -11.94 -7.94 -30.71
CA SER A 590 -12.79 -7.95 -31.90
C SER A 590 -14.24 -8.25 -31.52
N THR A 591 -15.19 -7.81 -32.35
CA THR A 591 -16.62 -8.00 -32.06
C THR A 591 -17.05 -9.48 -32.16
N GLU A 592 -16.18 -10.34 -32.68
CA GLU A 592 -16.34 -11.78 -32.83
C GLU A 592 -15.84 -12.52 -31.58
N GLU A 593 -14.74 -12.06 -30.97
CA GLU A 593 -14.19 -12.61 -29.72
C GLU A 593 -15.09 -12.35 -28.49
N ILE A 594 -15.96 -11.32 -28.55
CA ILE A 594 -16.90 -10.98 -27.46
C ILE A 594 -17.88 -12.13 -27.17
N LEU A 595 -18.18 -12.98 -28.15
CA LEU A 595 -19.25 -13.97 -28.09
C LEU A 595 -18.80 -15.38 -27.71
N THR A 596 -17.49 -15.65 -27.63
CA THR A 596 -16.95 -17.02 -27.60
C THR A 596 -16.06 -17.36 -26.40
N TYR A 597 -15.70 -16.40 -25.54
CA TYR A 597 -14.74 -16.61 -24.47
C TYR A 597 -15.31 -16.34 -23.07
N ASP A 598 -15.00 -17.26 -22.14
CA ASP A 598 -15.00 -17.00 -20.70
C ASP A 598 -14.03 -15.84 -20.42
N LEU A 599 -14.54 -14.71 -19.92
CA LEU A 599 -13.76 -13.47 -19.74
C LEU A 599 -12.83 -13.52 -18.51
N GLN A 600 -12.57 -14.71 -17.95
CA GLN A 600 -11.72 -14.90 -16.77
C GLN A 600 -10.22 -14.74 -17.08
N ASP A 601 -9.77 -15.06 -18.30
CA ASP A 601 -8.35 -14.98 -18.70
C ASP A 601 -7.99 -13.63 -19.36
N MET A 602 -8.13 -12.54 -18.62
CA MET A 602 -7.41 -11.30 -18.94
C MET A 602 -6.11 -11.24 -18.13
N LYS A 603 -4.99 -11.62 -18.78
CA LYS A 603 -3.64 -11.37 -18.28
C LYS A 603 -3.42 -9.89 -17.95
N GLU A 604 -2.44 -9.65 -17.07
CA GLU A 604 -2.01 -8.38 -16.46
C GLU A 604 -1.87 -7.16 -17.39
N ASP A 605 -1.89 -7.33 -18.71
CA ASP A 605 -1.60 -6.29 -19.70
C ASP A 605 -2.70 -5.20 -19.79
N PHE A 606 -3.98 -5.56 -19.61
CA PHE A 606 -5.09 -4.58 -19.62
C PHE A 606 -5.18 -3.75 -18.33
N ARG A 607 -4.65 -4.22 -17.21
CA ARG A 607 -4.58 -3.43 -15.96
C ARG A 607 -3.51 -2.33 -16.04
N LYS A 608 -2.55 -2.45 -16.97
CA LYS A 608 -1.43 -1.50 -17.12
C LYS A 608 -1.76 -0.35 -18.07
N GLU A 609 -2.64 -0.52 -19.05
CA GLU A 609 -3.02 0.55 -19.98
C GLU A 609 -4.25 1.35 -19.50
N LYS A 610 -4.08 2.68 -19.36
CA LYS A 610 -5.11 3.63 -18.94
C LYS A 610 -6.18 3.84 -20.02
N SER A 611 -7.00 2.81 -20.25
CA SER A 611 -8.07 2.79 -21.25
C SER A 611 -9.41 3.22 -20.67
N PHE A 612 -10.30 3.77 -21.50
CA PHE A 612 -11.67 4.06 -21.07
C PHE A 612 -12.44 2.80 -20.71
N TYR A 613 -12.22 1.71 -21.46
CA TYR A 613 -12.75 0.39 -21.12
C TYR A 613 -12.31 -0.05 -19.72
N GLY A 614 -11.00 -0.05 -19.45
CA GLY A 614 -10.45 -0.43 -18.15
C GLY A 614 -10.98 0.45 -17.03
N PHE A 615 -11.12 1.75 -17.26
CA PHE A 615 -11.71 2.67 -16.28
C PHE A 615 -13.14 2.27 -15.89
N ILE A 616 -14.04 2.04 -16.85
CA ILE A 616 -15.42 1.66 -16.52
C ILE A 616 -15.47 0.31 -15.79
N VAL A 617 -14.69 -0.68 -16.25
CA VAL A 617 -14.68 -2.02 -15.65
C VAL A 617 -14.16 -1.98 -14.22
N GLU A 618 -13.09 -1.23 -13.97
CA GLU A 618 -12.43 -1.18 -12.66
C GLU A 618 -13.11 -0.22 -11.68
N GLU A 619 -13.62 0.92 -12.15
CA GLU A 619 -14.15 1.99 -11.27
C GLU A 619 -15.68 1.97 -11.13
N GLU A 620 -16.45 1.46 -12.10
CA GLU A 620 -17.93 1.52 -12.06
C GLU A 620 -18.63 0.15 -12.12
N MET A 621 -17.99 -0.87 -12.69
CA MET A 621 -18.61 -2.21 -12.77
C MET A 621 -18.33 -3.08 -11.55
N LYS A 622 -17.24 -2.81 -10.81
CA LYS A 622 -16.95 -3.48 -9.54
C LYS A 622 -17.79 -2.90 -8.42
N TYR A 623 -18.30 -3.76 -7.55
CA TYR A 623 -19.30 -3.36 -6.56
C TYR A 623 -18.74 -2.42 -5.47
N PHE A 624 -17.48 -2.62 -5.07
CA PHE A 624 -16.82 -1.84 -4.02
C PHE A 624 -15.67 -0.96 -4.52
N SER A 625 -15.57 -0.70 -5.82
CA SER A 625 -14.48 0.11 -6.43
C SER A 625 -14.45 1.56 -5.96
N SER A 626 -15.61 2.12 -5.60
CA SER A 626 -15.74 3.49 -5.11
C SER A 626 -15.36 3.64 -3.63
N LEU A 627 -15.12 2.53 -2.92
CA LEU A 627 -14.89 2.53 -1.48
C LEU A 627 -13.40 2.54 -1.13
N LEU A 628 -13.11 3.04 0.07
CA LEU A 628 -11.82 2.88 0.75
C LEU A 628 -12.08 2.15 2.08
N ALA A 629 -11.21 1.21 2.42
CA ALA A 629 -11.33 0.49 3.67
C ALA A 629 -10.81 1.32 4.84
N PHE A 630 -11.68 1.54 5.83
CA PHE A 630 -11.33 2.12 7.12
C PHE A 630 -11.66 1.09 8.21
N PRO A 631 -10.65 0.47 8.85
CA PRO A 631 -10.88 -0.37 10.01
C PRO A 631 -11.62 0.41 11.10
N LYS A 632 -12.55 -0.25 11.80
CA LYS A 632 -13.27 0.33 12.94
C LYS A 632 -12.70 -0.15 14.27
N THR A 633 -12.55 -1.47 14.42
CA THR A 633 -12.02 -2.10 15.62
C THR A 633 -11.23 -3.35 15.23
N LEU A 634 -10.08 -3.56 15.86
CA LEU A 634 -9.32 -4.80 15.82
C LEU A 634 -9.23 -5.40 17.22
N LEU A 635 -9.49 -6.70 17.33
CA LEU A 635 -9.42 -7.43 18.60
C LEU A 635 -8.26 -8.42 18.55
N LEU A 636 -7.25 -8.21 19.40
CA LEU A 636 -6.12 -9.10 19.57
C LEU A 636 -6.32 -9.92 20.83
N LYS A 637 -6.51 -11.23 20.69
CA LYS A 637 -6.71 -12.15 21.82
C LYS A 637 -5.44 -12.93 22.11
N SER A 638 -5.06 -13.03 23.38
CA SER A 638 -3.96 -13.91 23.78
C SER A 638 -4.30 -15.38 23.49
N SER A 639 -3.33 -16.12 22.95
CA SER A 639 -3.48 -17.54 22.66
C SER A 639 -3.59 -18.37 23.93
N GLU A 640 -2.91 -17.94 25.00
CA GLU A 640 -2.89 -18.59 26.31
C GLU A 640 -3.56 -17.73 27.39
N PRO A 641 -4.32 -18.36 28.30
CA PRO A 641 -4.76 -17.69 29.52
C PRO A 641 -3.55 -17.38 30.41
N ILE A 642 -3.62 -16.31 31.19
CA ILE A 642 -2.56 -16.04 32.18
C ILE A 642 -2.64 -17.12 33.26
N ALA A 643 -1.46 -17.65 33.64
CA ALA A 643 -1.31 -18.82 34.50
C ALA A 643 -2.10 -18.79 35.83
N SER A 644 -2.46 -17.60 36.32
CA SER A 644 -3.17 -17.43 37.59
C SER A 644 -4.68 -17.18 37.47
N SER A 645 -5.22 -16.85 36.29
CA SER A 645 -6.61 -16.38 36.16
C SER A 645 -7.52 -17.20 35.26
N ASN A 646 -6.98 -18.12 34.45
CA ASN A 646 -7.71 -18.77 33.34
C ASN A 646 -8.35 -17.79 32.33
N LEU A 647 -8.12 -16.48 32.47
CA LEU A 647 -8.63 -15.43 31.60
C LEU A 647 -7.57 -15.06 30.57
N LYS A 648 -8.04 -14.74 29.35
CA LYS A 648 -7.20 -14.29 28.24
C LYS A 648 -7.08 -12.77 28.26
N ILE A 649 -5.90 -12.27 27.92
CA ILE A 649 -5.70 -10.85 27.68
C ILE A 649 -6.20 -10.55 26.28
N ASP A 650 -7.15 -9.64 26.21
CA ASP A 650 -7.66 -9.08 24.97
C ASP A 650 -7.20 -7.61 24.89
N HIS A 651 -6.64 -7.23 23.74
CA HIS A 651 -6.41 -5.85 23.36
C HIS A 651 -7.43 -5.44 22.31
N ILE A 652 -8.17 -4.37 22.60
CA ILE A 652 -9.11 -3.75 21.69
C ILE A 652 -8.42 -2.52 21.11
N ILE A 653 -8.31 -2.47 19.79
CA ILE A 653 -7.72 -1.36 19.05
C ILE A 653 -8.83 -0.70 18.26
N ASP A 654 -9.28 0.46 18.73
CA ASP A 654 -10.35 1.23 18.11
C ASP A 654 -9.79 2.34 17.23
N PHE A 655 -10.36 2.46 16.04
CA PHE A 655 -9.99 3.46 15.04
C PHE A 655 -11.15 4.46 14.91
N GLN A 656 -10.88 5.71 15.26
CA GLN A 656 -11.85 6.80 15.18
C GLN A 656 -11.34 7.89 14.24
N ILE A 657 -12.07 8.15 13.16
CA ILE A 657 -11.78 9.28 12.27
C ILE A 657 -12.20 10.56 13.01
N LEU A 658 -11.25 11.45 13.30
CA LEU A 658 -11.51 12.70 14.03
C LEU A 658 -11.84 13.87 13.10
N LYS A 659 -11.21 13.92 11.92
CA LYS A 659 -11.35 14.95 10.87
C LYS A 659 -11.00 14.35 9.50
N GLU A 660 -11.07 15.12 8.42
CA GLU A 660 -10.80 14.65 7.05
C GLU A 660 -9.40 14.04 6.82
N LYS A 661 -8.42 14.32 7.68
CA LYS A 661 -7.02 13.89 7.56
C LYS A 661 -6.45 13.17 8.79
N PHE A 662 -7.22 13.04 9.87
CA PHE A 662 -6.71 12.54 11.15
C PHE A 662 -7.51 11.36 11.66
N ILE A 663 -6.79 10.34 12.15
CA ILE A 663 -7.35 9.14 12.78
C ILE A 663 -6.77 9.03 14.18
N LYS A 664 -7.64 8.83 15.17
CA LYS A 664 -7.26 8.46 16.52
C LYS A 664 -7.39 6.95 16.66
N VAL A 665 -6.29 6.31 16.99
CA VAL A 665 -6.24 4.91 17.40
C VAL A 665 -6.17 4.85 18.92
N SER A 666 -7.11 4.16 19.55
CA SER A 666 -7.14 3.97 21.00
C SER A 666 -6.97 2.49 21.30
N ILE A 667 -6.03 2.15 22.18
CA ILE A 667 -5.76 0.77 22.57
C ILE A 667 -6.15 0.58 24.01
N SER A 668 -7.09 -0.34 24.20
CA SER A 668 -7.66 -0.73 25.48
C SER A 668 -7.35 -2.21 25.74
N THR A 669 -7.40 -2.63 27.00
CA THR A 669 -7.13 -4.01 27.39
C THR A 669 -7.93 -4.42 28.59
N ASN A 670 -8.41 -5.66 28.60
CA ASN A 670 -9.14 -6.22 29.74
C ASN A 670 -8.23 -6.56 30.96
N PHE A 671 -6.97 -6.10 30.97
CA PHE A 671 -6.01 -6.40 32.04
C PHE A 671 -6.51 -6.01 33.44
N ASP A 672 -7.25 -4.91 33.59
CA ASP A 672 -7.81 -4.51 34.89
C ASP A 672 -8.71 -5.59 35.51
N LYS A 673 -9.39 -6.40 34.69
CA LYS A 673 -10.22 -7.54 35.13
C LYS A 673 -9.39 -8.78 35.48
N ILE A 674 -8.14 -8.84 35.02
CA ILE A 674 -7.23 -9.98 35.21
C ILE A 674 -6.24 -9.73 36.36
N SER A 675 -5.83 -8.47 36.56
CA SER A 675 -4.88 -8.05 37.59
C SER A 675 -5.22 -8.46 39.04
N PRO A 676 -6.51 -8.58 39.47
CA PRO A 676 -6.84 -9.05 40.82
C PRO A 676 -6.41 -10.50 41.09
N PHE A 677 -6.20 -11.28 40.03
CA PHE A 677 -5.79 -12.69 40.12
C PHE A 677 -4.28 -12.89 39.99
N LEU A 678 -3.52 -11.81 39.78
CA LEU A 678 -2.06 -11.84 39.64
C LEU A 678 -1.34 -11.39 40.93
N GLY A 679 -1.99 -10.52 41.71
CA GLY A 679 -1.58 -10.21 43.08
C GLY A 679 -1.94 -11.38 44.00
N GLY A 680 -0.96 -12.22 44.32
CA GLY A 680 -1.11 -13.26 45.32
C GLY A 680 -1.36 -12.69 46.72
N GLU A 681 -2.59 -12.31 47.01
CA GLU A 681 -3.18 -12.39 48.36
C GLU A 681 -4.44 -13.25 48.25
N LYS A 682 -4.26 -14.55 48.45
CA LYS A 682 -5.35 -15.37 48.95
C LYS A 682 -5.62 -14.91 50.37
N ASN A 683 -6.67 -14.12 50.58
CA ASN A 683 -7.39 -14.18 51.84
C ASN A 683 -8.24 -15.46 51.83
N VAL A 684 -7.60 -16.58 52.18
CA VAL A 684 -8.19 -17.72 52.92
C VAL A 684 -7.13 -18.23 53.86
#